data_AF-A0A9Q0ZGF0-F1
#
_entry.id   AF-A0A9Q0ZGF0-F1
#
_cell.length_a   1.000
_cell.length_b   1.000
_cell.length_c   1.000
_cell.angle_alpha   90.00
_cell.angle_beta   90.00
_cell.angle_gamma   90.00
#
_symmetry.space_group_name_H-M   'P 1'
#
loop_
_entity.id
_entity.type
_entity.pdbx_description
1 polymer ?
#
loop_
_entity_poly.entity_id
_entity_poly.type
_entity_poly.pdbx_seq_one_letter_code
_entity_poly.pdbx_strand_id
1 'polypeptide(L)'
;MALALDAGVPWVMCKQTDAPENIIDACNAYYCDGFKPNSPKKPIFWTEDWDGWYTTWGGSLPHRPVEDLAFAVAHFFQRGGSFQNYYMYFGGTNFGRTSGGPFYITSYDYDAPIDEYGLLSEPKWGHLKDLHAAIKLCEPAVVAADSAQYIKLGPKQEAHVYGGNLHIQGMDFSQFGSQSRCSAFLANIDERQTATVRFLGQSFTLPPWSVSILPDCRNTVFNTAKVAAQTHFKTAEYVLPLFSNSSVPARFIVQNEDSPQSTSWMTAKEPISLWSEENFTVKGILEHLNVTKDESDYLWYFTRIYVSDDDIAFWEKNKVSPAVSIDSMRDVLRVFINGQLTVLLSQTVGLQNYGAFLERDGAGFKGQIKLTGFKNGDMDLSNLSWTYQVGLKGEFLKVHTTGDTEKYEWFDLAVDAIPSTFTWYKTFFDAPAGDDPVALDLGSMGKGQAWVNGHHIGRYWTIVSPKDGCRSCDYRGAYNSRKCRTNCGNPTQTWYHVPRAWLEASNNLLVVFEETGGNPFEISVKLRSAKAICAQVSESHYPPLRKWSQADLNGWNISRNDMTPEMHLKCQDGHIMSSVEFASYGTPKGSCQKFSRGNCHASNSSSVVTEACQGKNSCNITISNAVFGDPCRGVIKTLAVEARCISSSNSGYSHY
;
A
#
# COMPACT_ATOMS: atom_id res chain seq x y z
N MET A 1 15.81 -31.93 -7.55
CA MET A 1 16.77 -30.83 -7.78
C MET A 1 17.01 -30.05 -6.49
N ALA A 2 16.02 -29.32 -5.94
CA ALA A 2 16.22 -28.49 -4.74
C ALA A 2 16.82 -29.26 -3.53
N LEU A 3 16.29 -30.45 -3.21
CA LEU A 3 16.82 -31.30 -2.13
C LEU A 3 18.29 -31.72 -2.33
N ALA A 4 18.77 -31.80 -3.57
CA ALA A 4 20.15 -32.19 -3.86
C ALA A 4 21.17 -31.08 -3.59
N LEU A 5 20.71 -29.84 -3.32
CA LEU A 5 21.57 -28.74 -2.91
C LEU A 5 22.03 -28.84 -1.45
N ASP A 6 21.46 -29.77 -0.67
CA ASP A 6 21.82 -30.04 0.73
C ASP A 6 21.92 -28.78 1.61
N ALA A 7 20.88 -27.94 1.55
CA ALA A 7 20.86 -26.64 2.22
C ALA A 7 20.85 -26.71 3.77
N GLY A 8 20.72 -27.90 4.37
CA GLY A 8 20.65 -28.10 5.83
C GLY A 8 19.37 -27.58 6.50
N VAL A 9 18.38 -27.12 5.73
CA VAL A 9 17.10 -26.57 6.20
C VAL A 9 15.91 -27.10 5.37
N PRO A 10 14.67 -27.07 5.91
CA PRO A 10 13.50 -27.53 5.17
C PRO A 10 13.19 -26.72 3.91
N TRP A 11 12.65 -27.40 2.91
CA TRP A 11 12.08 -26.77 1.70
C TRP A 11 10.57 -26.65 1.81
N VAL A 12 10.00 -25.57 1.26
CA VAL A 12 8.57 -25.29 1.25
C VAL A 12 8.10 -25.02 -0.19
N MET A 13 6.94 -25.54 -0.56
CA MET A 13 6.24 -25.23 -1.82
C MET A 13 4.82 -24.75 -1.51
N CYS A 14 4.51 -23.50 -1.85
CA CYS A 14 3.19 -22.94 -1.67
C CYS A 14 2.21 -23.42 -2.76
N LYS A 15 0.94 -23.63 -2.39
CA LYS A 15 -0.13 -24.15 -3.26
C LYS A 15 0.21 -25.45 -4.01
N GLN A 16 1.01 -26.33 -3.41
CA GLN A 16 1.44 -27.60 -4.00
C GLN A 16 0.93 -28.81 -3.22
N THR A 17 -0.30 -29.24 -3.48
CA THR A 17 -0.97 -30.31 -2.70
C THR A 17 -0.28 -31.68 -2.81
N ASP A 18 0.51 -31.91 -3.85
CA ASP A 18 1.26 -33.14 -4.10
C ASP A 18 2.77 -32.99 -3.85
N ALA A 19 3.19 -32.01 -3.04
CA ALA A 19 4.59 -31.83 -2.67
C ALA A 19 5.19 -33.14 -2.07
N PRO A 20 6.41 -33.54 -2.49
CA PRO A 20 7.08 -34.75 -1.96
C PRO A 20 7.15 -34.80 -0.43
N GLU A 21 7.32 -35.99 0.16
CA GLU A 21 7.28 -36.18 1.63
C GLU A 21 8.26 -35.25 2.38
N ASN A 22 9.45 -35.02 1.84
CA ASN A 22 10.50 -34.17 2.44
C ASN A 22 10.36 -32.66 2.15
N ILE A 23 9.25 -32.23 1.53
CA ILE A 23 8.98 -30.82 1.20
C ILE A 23 7.65 -30.42 1.83
N ILE A 24 7.62 -29.32 2.59
CA ILE A 24 6.41 -28.83 3.25
C ILE A 24 5.52 -28.16 2.20
N ASP A 25 4.28 -28.60 2.08
CA ASP A 25 3.25 -27.88 1.31
C ASP A 25 2.64 -26.78 2.17
N ALA A 26 2.42 -25.60 1.57
CA ALA A 26 1.95 -24.42 2.28
C ALA A 26 0.75 -23.73 1.61
N CYS A 27 0.03 -22.95 2.40
CA CYS A 27 -1.16 -22.21 1.97
C CYS A 27 -0.86 -20.73 1.70
N ASN A 28 -1.55 -20.18 0.69
CA ASN A 28 -1.57 -18.75 0.33
C ASN A 28 -3.03 -18.35 0.09
N ALA A 29 -3.57 -17.48 0.93
CA ALA A 29 -4.94 -17.00 0.86
C ALA A 29 -5.13 -15.84 1.86
N TYR A 30 -6.32 -15.22 1.85
CA TYR A 30 -6.76 -14.35 2.94
C TYR A 30 -7.00 -15.12 4.26
N TYR A 31 -7.30 -16.42 4.17
CA TYR A 31 -7.56 -17.31 5.30
C TYR A 31 -6.99 -18.69 5.00
N CYS A 32 -6.19 -19.23 5.92
CA CYS A 32 -5.64 -20.58 5.85
C CYS A 32 -5.98 -21.41 7.11
N ASP A 33 -6.94 -20.98 7.93
CA ASP A 33 -7.40 -21.66 9.16
C ASP A 33 -8.03 -23.04 8.89
N GLY A 34 -8.41 -23.32 7.65
CA GLY A 34 -8.91 -24.62 7.18
C GLY A 34 -7.87 -25.47 6.41
N PHE A 35 -6.66 -24.97 6.18
CA PHE A 35 -5.64 -25.69 5.43
C PHE A 35 -5.12 -26.90 6.20
N LYS A 36 -4.89 -28.00 5.49
CA LYS A 36 -4.27 -29.21 6.02
C LYS A 36 -3.13 -29.61 5.09
N PRO A 37 -1.91 -29.85 5.61
CA PRO A 37 -0.81 -30.33 4.80
C PRO A 37 -1.11 -31.72 4.27
N ASN A 38 -0.41 -32.12 3.21
CA ASN A 38 -0.62 -33.39 2.54
C ASN A 38 -0.14 -34.62 3.35
N SER A 39 0.44 -34.40 4.53
CA SER A 39 0.83 -35.43 5.50
C SER A 39 0.68 -34.92 6.93
N PRO A 40 0.17 -35.74 7.88
CA PRO A 40 0.04 -35.34 9.28
C PRO A 40 1.38 -35.15 10.00
N LYS A 41 2.50 -35.55 9.39
CA LYS A 41 3.86 -35.34 9.92
C LYS A 41 4.42 -33.95 9.59
N LYS A 42 3.74 -33.18 8.74
CA LYS A 42 4.18 -31.86 8.30
C LYS A 42 3.49 -30.77 9.13
N PRO A 43 4.18 -29.66 9.43
CA PRO A 43 3.56 -28.52 10.10
C PRO A 43 2.60 -27.78 9.15
N ILE A 44 1.67 -27.02 9.72
CA ILE A 44 0.73 -26.19 8.96
C ILE A 44 1.38 -24.81 8.72
N PHE A 45 1.69 -24.52 7.45
CA PHE A 45 2.37 -23.30 7.01
C PHE A 45 1.45 -22.41 6.17
N TRP A 46 1.42 -21.12 6.50
CA TRP A 46 0.77 -20.07 5.73
C TRP A 46 1.83 -19.09 5.23
N THR A 47 2.25 -19.26 3.98
CA THR A 47 3.37 -18.51 3.39
C THR A 47 2.98 -17.13 2.85
N GLU A 48 1.71 -16.92 2.51
CA GLU A 48 1.21 -15.61 2.09
C GLU A 48 -0.18 -15.32 2.68
N ASP A 49 -0.19 -14.60 3.79
CA ASP A 49 -1.38 -13.94 4.33
C ASP A 49 -1.54 -12.58 3.66
N TRP A 50 -2.48 -12.50 2.72
CA TRP A 50 -2.70 -11.30 1.94
C TRP A 50 -3.36 -10.22 2.81
N ASP A 51 -2.55 -9.34 3.39
CA ASP A 51 -2.99 -8.28 4.30
C ASP A 51 -3.56 -7.04 3.62
N GLY A 52 -3.66 -7.07 2.30
CA GLY A 52 -4.39 -6.14 1.45
C GLY A 52 -4.41 -6.65 0.02
N TRP A 53 -4.03 -5.81 -0.96
CA TRP A 53 -3.89 -6.24 -2.36
C TRP A 53 -3.11 -5.23 -3.20
N TYR A 54 -2.50 -5.69 -4.30
CA TYR A 54 -1.85 -4.82 -5.27
C TYR A 54 -2.86 -3.95 -6.04
N THR A 55 -2.38 -2.83 -6.59
CA THR A 55 -3.20 -1.90 -7.39
C THR A 55 -2.71 -1.85 -8.84
N THR A 56 -3.65 -1.74 -9.77
CA THR A 56 -3.39 -1.55 -11.19
C THR A 56 -3.79 -0.13 -11.62
N TRP A 57 -3.15 0.39 -12.67
CA TRP A 57 -3.52 1.66 -13.28
C TRP A 57 -5.01 1.69 -13.64
N GLY A 58 -5.73 2.73 -13.22
CA GLY A 58 -7.18 2.87 -13.39
C GLY A 58 -7.99 2.10 -12.35
N GLY A 59 -7.36 1.44 -11.37
CA GLY A 59 -8.03 0.76 -10.26
C GLY A 59 -8.29 1.70 -9.08
N SER A 60 -9.25 1.32 -8.23
CA SER A 60 -9.41 1.86 -6.87
C SER A 60 -8.52 1.10 -5.88
N LEU A 61 -8.09 1.78 -4.81
CA LEU A 61 -7.12 1.25 -3.85
C LEU A 61 -7.77 0.22 -2.91
N PRO A 62 -7.30 -1.05 -2.90
CA PRO A 62 -7.74 -2.06 -1.94
C PRO A 62 -7.31 -1.72 -0.52
N HIS A 63 -8.15 -2.04 0.46
CA HIS A 63 -7.82 -1.97 1.88
C HIS A 63 -8.38 -3.22 2.58
N ARG A 64 -7.65 -3.81 3.53
CA ARG A 64 -8.13 -4.91 4.38
C ARG A 64 -8.14 -4.45 5.84
N PRO A 65 -9.30 -4.44 6.51
CA PRO A 65 -9.40 -4.07 7.92
C PRO A 65 -8.49 -4.91 8.80
N VAL A 66 -7.82 -4.28 9.76
CA VAL A 66 -6.90 -4.99 10.64
C VAL A 66 -7.62 -6.00 11.53
N GLU A 67 -8.88 -5.75 11.88
CA GLU A 67 -9.67 -6.67 12.69
C GLU A 67 -9.91 -8.00 11.99
N ASP A 68 -10.16 -7.96 10.66
CA ASP A 68 -10.29 -9.15 9.83
C ASP A 68 -8.95 -9.89 9.67
N LEU A 69 -7.88 -9.15 9.41
CA LEU A 69 -6.55 -9.71 9.29
C LEU A 69 -6.11 -10.38 10.61
N ALA A 70 -6.31 -9.70 11.74
CA ALA A 70 -6.03 -10.24 13.06
C ALA A 70 -6.92 -11.46 13.38
N PHE A 71 -8.19 -11.45 12.96
CA PHE A 71 -9.07 -12.61 13.04
C PHE A 71 -8.48 -13.79 12.27
N ALA A 72 -8.09 -13.61 11.02
CA ALA A 72 -7.54 -14.68 10.18
C ALA A 72 -6.28 -15.30 10.79
N VAL A 73 -5.36 -14.48 11.28
CA VAL A 73 -4.13 -14.93 11.94
C VAL A 73 -4.41 -15.63 13.26
N ALA A 74 -5.22 -15.04 14.15
CA ALA A 74 -5.54 -15.64 15.45
C ALA A 74 -6.28 -16.97 15.27
N HIS A 75 -7.18 -17.06 14.28
CA HIS A 75 -7.96 -18.26 13.99
C HIS A 75 -7.10 -19.36 13.35
N PHE A 76 -6.08 -18.99 12.57
CA PHE A 76 -5.04 -19.91 12.08
C PHE A 76 -4.25 -20.55 13.22
N PHE A 77 -3.68 -19.75 14.14
CA PHE A 77 -2.95 -20.28 15.30
C PHE A 77 -3.86 -21.03 16.29
N GLN A 78 -5.12 -20.60 16.42
CA GLN A 78 -6.14 -21.33 17.19
C GLN A 78 -6.31 -22.78 16.71
N ARG A 79 -6.13 -23.05 15.42
CA ARG A 79 -6.36 -24.36 14.78
C ARG A 79 -5.10 -25.16 14.47
N GLY A 80 -3.99 -24.85 15.14
CA GLY A 80 -2.72 -25.58 15.01
C GLY A 80 -1.77 -25.03 13.95
N GLY A 81 -2.07 -23.85 13.39
CA GLY A 81 -1.13 -23.10 12.58
C GLY A 81 0.18 -22.83 13.33
N SER A 82 1.31 -22.96 12.63
CA SER A 82 2.65 -22.87 13.27
C SER A 82 3.58 -21.86 12.60
N PHE A 83 3.29 -21.48 11.36
CA PHE A 83 4.02 -20.45 10.61
C PHE A 83 3.02 -19.61 9.81
N GLN A 84 3.07 -18.29 9.98
CA GLN A 84 2.30 -17.33 9.21
C GLN A 84 3.24 -16.22 8.75
N ASN A 85 3.06 -15.77 7.51
CA ASN A 85 3.82 -14.67 6.92
C ASN A 85 2.88 -13.66 6.25
N TYR A 86 3.00 -12.39 6.63
CA TYR A 86 2.29 -11.28 5.98
C TYR A 86 2.85 -11.03 4.59
N TYR A 87 2.00 -11.14 3.58
CA TYR A 87 2.29 -10.76 2.21
C TYR A 87 1.39 -9.55 1.90
N MET A 88 1.81 -8.32 2.20
CA MET A 88 3.19 -7.85 2.47
C MET A 88 3.34 -7.17 3.84
N TYR A 89 4.35 -7.53 4.63
CA TYR A 89 4.70 -6.75 5.82
C TYR A 89 5.17 -5.32 5.48
N PHE A 90 5.99 -5.20 4.42
CA PHE A 90 6.38 -3.95 3.75
C PHE A 90 6.40 -4.23 2.25
N GLY A 91 5.56 -3.55 1.49
CA GLY A 91 5.47 -3.75 0.04
C GLY A 91 6.44 -2.84 -0.75
N GLY A 92 6.48 -1.55 -0.42
CA GLY A 92 7.42 -0.58 -1.00
C GLY A 92 7.00 -0.05 -2.38
N THR A 93 7.97 0.10 -3.28
CA THR A 93 7.79 0.76 -4.59
C THR A 93 8.40 -0.09 -5.72
N ASN A 94 7.66 -0.23 -6.83
CA ASN A 94 8.14 -0.77 -8.09
C ASN A 94 9.00 0.29 -8.83
N PHE A 95 10.24 0.49 -8.38
CA PHE A 95 11.18 1.43 -9.01
C PHE A 95 11.61 0.99 -10.42
N GLY A 96 12.05 1.93 -11.23
CA GLY A 96 12.48 1.64 -12.60
C GLY A 96 11.33 1.25 -13.52
N ARG A 97 11.66 0.47 -14.55
CA ARG A 97 10.70 -0.07 -15.52
C ARG A 97 10.67 -1.60 -15.57
N THR A 98 11.65 -2.27 -14.96
CA THR A 98 11.77 -3.74 -14.93
C THR A 98 11.24 -4.37 -13.64
N SER A 99 10.46 -3.62 -12.86
CA SER A 99 9.74 -4.09 -11.68
C SER A 99 8.23 -3.98 -11.88
N GLY A 100 7.47 -4.68 -11.03
CA GLY A 100 6.02 -4.80 -11.13
C GLY A 100 5.55 -5.84 -12.15
N GLY A 101 4.25 -6.15 -12.09
CA GLY A 101 3.54 -6.98 -13.06
C GLY A 101 2.86 -6.12 -14.15
N PRO A 102 2.03 -6.73 -15.00
CA PRO A 102 1.36 -6.00 -16.07
C PRO A 102 0.35 -5.02 -15.47
N PHE A 103 0.41 -3.77 -15.91
CA PHE A 103 -0.45 -2.68 -15.46
C PHE A 103 -0.41 -2.37 -13.96
N TYR A 104 0.55 -2.89 -13.19
CA TYR A 104 0.69 -2.51 -11.79
C TYR A 104 1.10 -1.05 -11.69
N ILE A 105 0.58 -0.36 -10.68
CA ILE A 105 1.06 1.00 -10.38
C ILE A 105 2.46 0.93 -9.78
N THR A 106 3.13 2.08 -9.76
CA THR A 106 4.49 2.19 -9.21
C THR A 106 4.50 1.95 -7.70
N SER A 107 3.48 2.41 -6.97
CA SER A 107 3.32 2.05 -5.57
C SER A 107 3.01 0.56 -5.40
N TYR A 108 3.74 -0.12 -4.52
CA TYR A 108 3.42 -1.47 -4.05
C TYR A 108 3.04 -1.45 -2.57
N ASP A 109 2.41 -0.37 -2.10
CA ASP A 109 1.99 -0.18 -0.70
C ASP A 109 1.23 -1.38 -0.12
N TYR A 110 0.36 -1.99 -0.93
CA TYR A 110 -0.42 -3.19 -0.61
C TYR A 110 -1.41 -3.03 0.57
N ASP A 111 -1.55 -1.84 1.18
CA ASP A 111 -2.17 -1.64 2.49
C ASP A 111 -1.39 -2.38 3.61
N ALA A 112 -0.07 -2.50 3.44
CA ALA A 112 0.82 -3.21 4.35
C ALA A 112 0.91 -2.55 5.76
N PRO A 113 1.29 -3.31 6.81
CA PRO A 113 1.61 -2.78 8.13
C PRO A 113 2.69 -1.69 8.12
N ILE A 114 3.61 -1.72 7.16
CA ILE A 114 4.53 -0.63 6.86
C ILE A 114 4.17 -0.11 5.46
N ASP A 115 3.79 1.17 5.36
CA ASP A 115 3.39 1.79 4.09
C ASP A 115 4.55 1.88 3.09
N GLU A 116 4.26 2.24 1.84
CA GLU A 116 5.25 2.43 0.76
C GLU A 116 6.51 3.21 1.18
N TYR A 117 6.36 4.17 2.10
CA TYR A 117 7.37 5.12 2.52
C TYR A 117 8.15 4.67 3.76
N GLY A 118 7.89 3.47 4.27
CA GLY A 118 8.54 2.95 5.49
C GLY A 118 7.89 3.43 6.79
N LEU A 119 6.74 4.10 6.74
CA LEU A 119 6.03 4.56 7.93
C LEU A 119 5.07 3.49 8.43
N LEU A 120 4.93 3.39 9.75
CA LEU A 120 3.96 2.48 10.37
C LEU A 120 2.53 2.85 9.91
N SER A 121 1.81 1.86 9.39
CA SER A 121 0.40 1.99 9.01
C SER A 121 -0.49 1.70 10.20
N GLU A 122 -0.77 2.73 10.98
CA GLU A 122 -1.61 2.63 12.18
C GLU A 122 -3.10 2.80 11.84
N PRO A 123 -4.01 1.92 12.34
CA PRO A 123 -3.81 1.00 13.48
C PRO A 123 -3.32 -0.41 13.10
N LYS A 124 -3.09 -0.69 11.80
CA LYS A 124 -2.78 -2.04 11.32
C LYS A 124 -1.54 -2.60 12.00
N TRP A 125 -0.44 -1.86 11.97
CA TRP A 125 0.81 -2.28 12.59
C TRP A 125 0.68 -2.49 14.10
N GLY A 126 0.12 -1.52 14.83
CA GLY A 126 0.03 -1.57 16.29
C GLY A 126 -0.85 -2.71 16.78
N HIS A 127 -1.98 -2.96 16.11
CA HIS A 127 -2.90 -4.05 16.48
C HIS A 127 -2.32 -5.43 16.16
N LEU A 128 -1.59 -5.59 15.05
CA LEU A 128 -0.87 -6.83 14.74
C LEU A 128 0.32 -7.07 15.68
N LYS A 129 1.05 -6.02 16.07
CA LYS A 129 2.09 -6.12 17.11
C LYS A 129 1.51 -6.65 18.42
N ASP A 130 0.34 -6.15 18.82
CA ASP A 130 -0.34 -6.62 20.03
C ASP A 130 -0.84 -8.06 19.88
N LEU A 131 -1.35 -8.45 18.70
CA LEU A 131 -1.66 -9.84 18.40
C LEU A 131 -0.44 -10.75 18.54
N HIS A 132 0.72 -10.37 17.99
CA HIS A 132 1.94 -11.16 18.08
C HIS A 132 2.41 -11.31 19.53
N ALA A 133 2.38 -10.24 20.31
CA ALA A 133 2.71 -10.29 21.73
C ALA A 133 1.76 -11.24 22.49
N ALA A 134 0.46 -11.24 22.19
CA ALA A 134 -0.50 -12.17 22.77
C ALA A 134 -0.24 -13.64 22.36
N ILE A 135 0.11 -13.89 21.09
CA ILE A 135 0.51 -15.23 20.62
C ILE A 135 1.80 -15.68 21.30
N LYS A 136 2.76 -14.78 21.51
CA LYS A 136 4.01 -15.09 22.22
C LYS A 136 3.80 -15.49 23.67
N LEU A 137 2.84 -14.89 24.38
CA LEU A 137 2.43 -15.36 25.71
C LEU A 137 1.86 -16.79 25.66
N CYS A 138 1.26 -17.20 24.53
CA CYS A 138 0.71 -18.55 24.34
C CYS A 138 1.75 -19.58 23.85
N GLU A 139 2.89 -19.12 23.32
CA GLU A 139 3.91 -19.96 22.68
C GLU A 139 4.32 -21.18 23.53
N PRO A 140 4.60 -21.05 24.85
CA PRO A 140 5.01 -22.20 25.67
C PRO A 140 3.98 -23.33 25.75
N ALA A 141 2.68 -23.02 25.62
CA ALA A 141 1.61 -24.02 25.60
C ALA A 141 1.35 -24.55 24.19
N VAL A 142 1.37 -23.66 23.18
CA VAL A 142 1.12 -23.99 21.78
C VAL A 142 2.18 -24.95 21.23
N VAL A 143 3.47 -24.74 21.54
CA VAL A 143 4.55 -25.60 21.03
C VAL A 143 4.71 -26.92 21.80
N ALA A 144 4.11 -27.02 22.99
CA ALA A 144 4.22 -28.21 23.85
C ALA A 144 3.10 -29.22 23.61
N ALA A 145 2.02 -28.82 22.93
CA ALA A 145 0.86 -29.66 22.68
C ALA A 145 0.89 -30.21 21.25
N ASP A 146 0.61 -31.51 21.08
CA ASP A 146 0.53 -32.14 19.76
C ASP A 146 -0.64 -31.60 18.92
N SER A 147 -1.72 -31.19 19.58
CA SER A 147 -2.88 -30.55 18.95
C SER A 147 -3.70 -29.75 19.96
N ALA A 148 -4.47 -28.78 19.46
CA ALA A 148 -5.47 -28.08 20.26
C ALA A 148 -6.68 -28.97 20.57
N GLN A 149 -7.18 -28.90 21.81
CA GLN A 149 -8.46 -29.48 22.16
C GLN A 149 -9.62 -28.55 21.76
N TYR A 150 -10.45 -29.01 20.82
CA TYR A 150 -11.67 -28.32 20.42
C TYR A 150 -12.79 -28.43 21.49
N ILE A 151 -13.44 -27.31 21.78
CA ILE A 151 -14.61 -27.22 22.64
C ILE A 151 -15.67 -26.36 21.93
N LYS A 152 -16.87 -26.93 21.78
CA LYS A 152 -18.03 -26.19 21.26
C LYS A 152 -18.61 -25.29 22.35
N LEU A 153 -18.60 -23.99 22.13
CA LEU A 153 -19.17 -23.00 23.05
C LEU A 153 -20.58 -22.54 22.65
N GLY A 154 -20.92 -22.66 21.37
CA GLY A 154 -22.21 -22.28 20.83
C GLY A 154 -22.37 -22.74 19.37
N PRO A 155 -23.43 -22.29 18.67
CA PRO A 155 -23.65 -22.64 17.26
C PRO A 155 -22.56 -22.11 16.34
N LYS A 156 -21.99 -20.95 16.65
CA LYS A 156 -20.93 -20.26 15.89
C LYS A 156 -19.79 -19.78 16.81
N GLN A 157 -19.66 -20.42 17.98
CA GLN A 157 -18.64 -20.09 18.95
C GLN A 157 -17.88 -21.36 19.30
N GLU A 158 -16.55 -21.26 19.26
CA GLU A 158 -15.64 -22.37 19.49
C GLU A 158 -14.48 -21.92 20.36
N ALA A 159 -13.93 -22.87 21.11
CA ALA A 159 -12.70 -22.70 21.85
C ALA A 159 -11.69 -23.77 21.43
N HIS A 160 -10.43 -23.38 21.36
CA HIS A 160 -9.32 -24.32 21.24
C HIS A 160 -8.37 -24.09 22.41
N VAL A 161 -8.02 -25.18 23.09
CA VAL A 161 -7.19 -25.15 24.30
C VAL A 161 -5.90 -25.92 24.05
N TYR A 162 -4.77 -25.29 24.34
CA TYR A 162 -3.44 -25.88 24.34
C TYR A 162 -2.97 -26.04 25.79
N GLY A 163 -2.68 -27.27 26.21
CA GLY A 163 -2.06 -27.53 27.52
C GLY A 163 -1.75 -29.00 27.74
N GLY A 164 -0.61 -29.29 28.38
CA GLY A 164 -0.13 -30.66 28.59
C GLY A 164 -1.06 -31.47 29.51
N ASN A 165 -1.44 -32.69 29.08
CA ASN A 165 -2.23 -33.68 29.85
C ASN A 165 -3.57 -33.19 30.44
N LEU A 166 -4.26 -32.26 29.78
CA LEU A 166 -5.59 -31.80 30.22
C LEU A 166 -6.71 -32.69 29.67
N HIS A 167 -7.15 -33.69 30.43
CA HIS A 167 -8.50 -34.24 30.26
C HIS A 167 -9.51 -33.26 30.87
N ILE A 168 -9.99 -32.30 30.07
CA ILE A 168 -10.87 -31.19 30.50
C ILE A 168 -12.26 -31.65 31.01
N GLN A 169 -12.62 -32.92 30.88
CA GLN A 169 -13.89 -33.44 31.42
C GLN A 169 -13.80 -33.65 32.94
N GLY A 170 -14.31 -32.67 33.70
CA GLY A 170 -14.68 -32.84 35.12
C GLY A 170 -13.69 -32.32 36.16
N MET A 171 -12.64 -31.58 35.78
CA MET A 171 -11.68 -31.04 36.77
C MET A 171 -12.12 -29.72 37.39
N ASP A 172 -11.98 -29.63 38.72
CA ASP A 172 -12.00 -28.41 39.52
C ASP A 172 -10.60 -27.77 39.47
N PHE A 173 -10.47 -26.68 38.72
CA PHE A 173 -9.18 -26.02 38.45
C PHE A 173 -8.70 -25.09 39.59
N SER A 174 -9.36 -25.11 40.74
CA SER A 174 -8.90 -24.43 41.96
C SER A 174 -7.58 -25.00 42.53
N GLN A 175 -7.14 -26.17 42.05
CA GLN A 175 -5.91 -26.86 42.47
C GLN A 175 -4.67 -26.56 41.61
N PHE A 176 -4.78 -25.76 40.54
CA PHE A 176 -3.62 -25.47 39.69
C PHE A 176 -2.74 -24.39 40.29
N GLY A 177 -1.58 -24.81 40.80
CA GLY A 177 -0.44 -23.94 41.05
C GLY A 177 0.14 -23.36 39.75
N SER A 178 1.05 -22.40 39.89
CA SER A 178 1.69 -21.56 38.85
C SER A 178 2.47 -22.29 37.74
N GLN A 179 2.33 -23.61 37.58
CA GLN A 179 3.12 -24.43 36.65
C GLN A 179 2.35 -25.06 35.47
N SER A 180 1.02 -24.91 35.39
CA SER A 180 0.26 -25.44 34.24
C SER A 180 0.24 -24.44 33.08
N ARG A 181 0.92 -24.79 31.98
CA ARG A 181 0.96 -24.03 30.73
C ARG A 181 -0.33 -24.29 29.93
N CYS A 182 -1.37 -23.51 30.19
CA CYS A 182 -2.65 -23.59 29.49
C CYS A 182 -2.88 -22.29 28.72
N SER A 183 -3.09 -22.36 27.40
CA SER A 183 -3.53 -21.22 26.59
C SER A 183 -4.80 -21.57 25.82
N ALA A 184 -5.72 -20.61 25.69
CA ALA A 184 -6.99 -20.80 25.01
C ALA A 184 -7.29 -19.67 24.02
N PHE A 185 -7.94 -20.04 22.92
CA PHE A 185 -8.44 -19.13 21.90
C PHE A 185 -9.95 -19.32 21.80
N LEU A 186 -10.72 -18.25 21.99
CA LEU A 186 -12.19 -18.27 21.93
C LEU A 186 -12.66 -17.48 20.70
N ALA A 187 -13.17 -18.17 19.68
CA ALA A 187 -13.66 -17.54 18.46
C ALA A 187 -15.18 -17.39 18.45
N ASN A 188 -15.64 -16.26 17.90
CA ASN A 188 -17.00 -16.07 17.42
C ASN A 188 -16.96 -15.85 15.90
N ILE A 189 -17.38 -16.86 15.15
CA ILE A 189 -17.45 -16.81 13.68
C ILE A 189 -18.80 -16.28 13.17
N ASP A 190 -19.68 -15.79 14.06
CA ASP A 190 -20.86 -15.04 13.63
C ASP A 190 -20.44 -13.66 13.10
N GLU A 191 -20.87 -13.34 11.89
CA GLU A 191 -20.51 -12.08 11.21
C GLU A 191 -21.33 -10.87 11.70
N ARG A 192 -22.35 -11.07 12.54
CA ARG A 192 -23.32 -10.02 12.89
C ARG A 192 -23.52 -9.84 14.39
N GLN A 193 -23.54 -10.94 15.13
CA GLN A 193 -23.97 -10.96 16.52
C GLN A 193 -22.81 -11.13 17.49
N THR A 194 -22.78 -10.27 18.50
CA THR A 194 -21.98 -10.48 19.71
C THR A 194 -22.54 -11.68 20.46
N ALA A 195 -21.67 -12.55 20.97
CA ALA A 195 -22.07 -13.72 21.74
C ALA A 195 -21.45 -13.70 23.14
N THR A 196 -22.23 -14.06 24.16
CA THR A 196 -21.73 -14.33 25.50
C THR A 196 -21.63 -15.83 25.71
N VAL A 197 -20.41 -16.32 25.97
CA VAL A 197 -20.11 -17.75 26.14
C VAL A 197 -19.61 -18.03 27.54
N ARG A 198 -19.83 -19.26 28.03
CA ARG A 198 -19.22 -19.75 29.28
C ARG A 198 -18.03 -20.65 28.95
N PHE A 199 -16.87 -20.30 29.48
CA PHE A 199 -15.64 -21.08 29.36
C PHE A 199 -14.95 -21.15 30.72
N LEU A 200 -14.65 -22.38 31.19
CA LEU A 200 -14.05 -22.65 32.51
C LEU A 200 -14.72 -21.89 33.68
N GLY A 201 -16.06 -21.87 33.68
CA GLY A 201 -16.86 -21.21 34.73
C GLY A 201 -16.94 -19.68 34.63
N GLN A 202 -16.19 -19.05 33.72
CA GLN A 202 -16.21 -17.61 33.48
C GLN A 202 -17.05 -17.26 32.23
N SER A 203 -17.58 -16.04 32.19
CA SER A 203 -18.36 -15.54 31.05
C SER A 203 -17.52 -14.60 30.20
N PHE A 204 -17.47 -14.84 28.90
CA PHE A 204 -16.74 -14.00 27.93
C PHE A 204 -17.70 -13.45 26.89
N THR A 205 -17.58 -12.16 26.60
CA THR A 205 -18.33 -11.49 25.53
C THR A 205 -17.44 -11.37 24.30
N LEU A 206 -17.81 -12.06 23.22
CA LEU A 206 -17.06 -12.13 21.97
C LEU A 206 -17.75 -11.27 20.91
N PRO A 207 -17.12 -10.19 20.41
CA PRO A 207 -17.62 -9.45 19.25
C PRO A 207 -17.84 -10.37 18.02
N PRO A 208 -18.67 -9.95 17.04
CA PRO A 208 -18.80 -10.68 15.79
C PRO A 208 -17.44 -10.81 15.09
N TRP A 209 -17.21 -11.91 14.38
CA TRP A 209 -16.00 -12.14 13.58
C TRP A 209 -14.70 -11.84 14.36
N SER A 210 -14.56 -12.44 15.54
CA SER A 210 -13.43 -12.16 16.43
C SER A 210 -12.89 -13.38 17.17
N VAL A 211 -11.62 -13.31 17.57
CA VAL A 211 -10.96 -14.27 18.45
C VAL A 211 -10.44 -13.55 19.69
N SER A 212 -10.77 -14.07 20.88
CA SER A 212 -10.14 -13.66 22.15
C SER A 212 -9.03 -14.62 22.54
N ILE A 213 -7.87 -14.09 22.92
CA ILE A 213 -6.67 -14.87 23.30
C ILE A 213 -6.48 -14.81 24.82
N LEU A 214 -6.34 -15.99 25.42
CA LEU A 214 -6.19 -16.21 26.87
C LEU A 214 -4.93 -17.06 27.12
N PRO A 215 -3.75 -16.45 27.34
CA PRO A 215 -2.49 -17.18 27.50
C PRO A 215 -2.43 -18.08 28.73
N ASP A 216 -3.29 -17.83 29.72
CA ASP A 216 -3.44 -18.54 31.00
C ASP A 216 -4.80 -19.27 31.10
N CYS A 217 -5.55 -19.37 29.99
CA CYS A 217 -6.92 -19.89 29.92
C CYS A 217 -7.96 -19.15 30.79
N ARG A 218 -7.62 -18.02 31.42
CA ARG A 218 -8.49 -17.29 32.36
C ARG A 218 -8.75 -15.87 31.93
N ASN A 219 -7.73 -15.14 31.53
CA ASN A 219 -7.81 -13.71 31.27
C ASN A 219 -7.63 -13.40 29.78
N THR A 220 -8.54 -12.60 29.22
CA THR A 220 -8.37 -12.11 27.85
C THR A 220 -7.32 -11.02 27.83
N VAL A 221 -6.24 -11.24 27.06
CA VAL A 221 -5.15 -10.26 26.88
C VAL A 221 -5.22 -9.56 25.52
N PHE A 222 -6.00 -10.12 24.60
CA PHE A 222 -6.19 -9.59 23.26
C PHE A 222 -7.53 -10.06 22.67
N ASN A 223 -8.18 -9.23 21.87
CA ASN A 223 -9.30 -9.62 21.02
C ASN A 223 -9.16 -8.94 19.65
N THR A 224 -9.32 -9.72 18.58
CA THR A 224 -9.03 -9.27 17.21
C THR A 224 -9.92 -8.12 16.74
N ALA A 225 -11.12 -7.93 17.33
CA ALA A 225 -12.05 -6.85 16.98
C ALA A 225 -12.02 -5.64 17.94
N LYS A 226 -11.15 -5.66 18.96
CA LYS A 226 -11.00 -4.56 19.93
C LYS A 226 -9.68 -3.83 19.70
N VAL A 227 -9.68 -2.90 18.75
CA VAL A 227 -8.48 -2.16 18.34
C VAL A 227 -8.16 -1.07 19.37
N ALA A 228 -7.11 -1.29 20.17
CA ALA A 228 -6.60 -0.30 21.11
C ALA A 228 -5.49 0.59 20.51
N ALA A 229 -4.88 0.15 19.41
CA ALA A 229 -3.87 0.92 18.69
C ALA A 229 -4.47 2.22 18.13
N GLN A 230 -3.68 3.29 18.18
CA GLN A 230 -4.04 4.55 17.56
C GLN A 230 -4.14 4.42 16.04
N THR A 231 -4.77 5.38 15.38
CA THR A 231 -4.81 5.55 13.93
C THR A 231 -4.00 6.78 13.56
N HIS A 232 -3.24 6.72 12.47
CA HIS A 232 -2.53 7.86 11.91
C HIS A 232 -3.29 8.41 10.71
N PHE A 233 -3.56 9.71 10.72
CA PHE A 233 -4.03 10.43 9.56
C PHE A 233 -2.84 11.14 8.90
N LYS A 234 -2.36 10.55 7.81
CA LYS A 234 -1.21 11.05 7.03
C LYS A 234 -1.70 12.16 6.10
N THR A 235 -1.13 13.35 6.19
CA THR A 235 -1.43 14.47 5.29
C THR A 235 -0.15 14.92 4.60
N ALA A 236 -0.24 15.44 3.38
CA ALA A 236 0.91 16.07 2.72
C ALA A 236 1.19 17.42 3.37
N GLU A 237 2.46 17.71 3.60
CA GLU A 237 2.91 19.10 3.64
C GLU A 237 3.19 19.58 2.22
N TYR A 238 2.64 20.74 1.86
CA TYR A 238 3.08 21.49 0.69
C TYR A 238 4.43 22.10 1.05
N VAL A 239 5.53 21.45 0.66
CA VAL A 239 6.74 22.20 0.36
C VAL A 239 6.38 23.02 -0.88
N LEU A 240 6.71 24.32 -0.87
CA LEU A 240 6.34 25.28 -1.91
C LEU A 240 6.49 24.65 -3.32
N PRO A 241 5.61 24.99 -4.29
CA PRO A 241 5.81 24.56 -5.68
C PRO A 241 7.26 24.85 -6.09
N LEU A 242 7.83 24.00 -6.96
CA LEU A 242 9.20 24.17 -7.49
C LEU A 242 9.41 25.55 -8.16
N PHE A 243 8.33 26.32 -8.31
CA PHE A 243 8.27 27.67 -8.81
C PHE A 243 7.54 28.61 -7.83
N SER A 244 8.20 29.64 -7.30
CA SER A 244 7.57 30.72 -6.53
C SER A 244 7.62 32.06 -7.27
N ASN A 245 6.49 32.49 -7.83
CA ASN A 245 6.30 33.86 -8.29
C ASN A 245 6.00 34.77 -7.08
N SER A 246 7.01 35.25 -6.37
CA SER A 246 6.83 36.32 -5.38
C SER A 246 7.80 37.46 -5.65
N SER A 247 7.38 38.38 -6.50
CA SER A 247 7.89 39.75 -6.55
C SER A 247 7.25 40.59 -5.43
N VAL A 248 7.60 40.32 -4.16
CA VAL A 248 7.47 41.29 -3.04
C VAL A 248 8.60 41.02 -2.02
N PRO A 249 9.42 42.02 -1.63
CA PRO A 249 10.65 41.79 -0.88
C PRO A 249 10.41 41.67 0.63
N ALA A 250 10.67 40.50 1.21
CA ALA A 250 11.00 40.40 2.62
C ALA A 250 12.52 40.64 2.77
N ARG A 251 12.88 41.88 3.11
CA ARG A 251 14.25 42.26 3.47
C ARG A 251 14.71 41.47 4.69
N PHE A 252 15.73 40.63 4.55
CA PHE A 252 16.87 40.57 5.48
C PHE A 252 18.10 40.10 4.71
N ILE A 253 19.16 40.90 4.84
CA ILE A 253 20.41 40.89 4.06
C ILE A 253 21.38 39.90 4.70
N VAL A 254 21.93 38.97 3.90
CA VAL A 254 23.38 38.74 3.83
C VAL A 254 23.70 38.50 2.35
N GLN A 255 24.37 39.49 1.75
CA GLN A 255 24.99 39.37 0.43
C GLN A 255 26.22 38.48 0.56
N ASN A 256 26.30 37.45 -0.29
CA ASN A 256 27.53 37.06 -0.95
C ASN A 256 27.18 36.81 -2.41
N GLU A 257 27.85 37.53 -3.29
CA GLU A 257 27.75 37.45 -4.74
C GLU A 257 28.35 36.12 -5.21
N ASP A 258 27.50 35.21 -5.71
CA ASP A 258 27.70 34.47 -6.97
C ASP A 258 26.57 33.44 -7.16
N SER A 259 25.91 33.51 -8.32
CA SER A 259 24.80 32.70 -8.85
C SER A 259 23.35 33.13 -8.51
N PRO A 260 22.63 33.72 -9.47
CA PRO A 260 21.18 33.63 -9.55
C PRO A 260 20.84 32.41 -10.42
N GLN A 261 20.78 31.20 -9.86
CA GLN A 261 20.31 30.04 -10.63
C GLN A 261 18.78 29.96 -10.61
N SER A 262 18.20 30.37 -11.75
CA SER A 262 16.79 30.29 -12.08
C SER A 262 16.24 28.87 -11.92
N THR A 263 15.16 28.72 -11.15
CA THR A 263 14.30 27.53 -11.06
C THR A 263 13.39 27.40 -12.30
N SER A 264 13.96 27.57 -13.50
CA SER A 264 13.22 27.46 -14.77
C SER A 264 13.24 26.03 -15.29
N TRP A 265 12.06 25.52 -15.66
CA TRP A 265 11.94 24.25 -16.37
C TRP A 265 12.58 24.36 -17.75
N MET A 266 13.34 23.33 -18.11
CA MET A 266 13.83 23.13 -19.48
C MET A 266 13.00 22.05 -20.15
N THR A 267 12.82 22.17 -21.45
CA THR A 267 12.04 21.26 -22.28
C THR A 267 12.84 20.83 -23.50
N ALA A 268 12.59 19.61 -23.95
CA ALA A 268 13.13 19.11 -25.19
C ALA A 268 12.17 18.09 -25.82
N LYS A 269 11.88 18.26 -27.12
CA LYS A 269 10.89 17.43 -27.81
C LYS A 269 11.46 16.07 -28.16
N GLU A 270 10.71 15.01 -27.91
CA GLU A 270 11.05 13.66 -28.40
C GLU A 270 10.58 13.53 -29.86
N PRO A 271 11.47 13.15 -30.80
CA PRO A 271 11.09 13.01 -32.20
C PRO A 271 10.17 11.80 -32.42
N ILE A 272 9.12 11.99 -33.22
CA ILE A 272 8.21 10.92 -33.67
C ILE A 272 8.73 10.25 -34.97
N SER A 273 9.84 10.76 -35.53
CA SER A 273 10.51 10.19 -36.70
C SER A 273 11.61 9.19 -36.30
N LEU A 274 12.15 8.47 -37.28
CA LEU A 274 13.42 7.74 -37.11
C LEU A 274 14.51 8.70 -36.62
N TRP A 275 15.26 8.26 -35.62
CA TRP A 275 16.25 9.09 -34.92
C TRP A 275 17.62 8.42 -34.77
N SER A 276 17.75 7.13 -35.09
CA SER A 276 19.01 6.38 -35.07
C SER A 276 19.18 5.56 -36.34
N GLU A 277 20.43 5.28 -36.70
CA GLU A 277 20.81 4.36 -37.78
C GLU A 277 20.68 2.88 -37.37
N GLU A 278 20.44 2.59 -36.08
CA GLU A 278 20.19 1.22 -35.56
C GLU A 278 18.76 0.71 -35.84
N ASN A 279 18.03 1.38 -36.74
CA ASN A 279 16.72 0.92 -37.21
C ASN A 279 16.88 -0.22 -38.24
N PHE A 280 15.84 -1.03 -38.41
CA PHE A 280 15.84 -2.09 -39.41
C PHE A 280 14.46 -2.32 -40.04
N THR A 281 14.42 -2.80 -41.27
CA THR A 281 13.18 -3.05 -42.01
C THR A 281 12.98 -4.54 -42.27
N VAL A 282 11.78 -5.04 -41.99
CA VAL A 282 11.36 -6.39 -42.39
C VAL A 282 10.00 -6.36 -43.06
N LYS A 283 9.73 -7.38 -43.87
CA LYS A 283 8.38 -7.64 -44.39
C LYS A 283 7.58 -8.37 -43.31
N GLY A 284 6.45 -7.80 -42.93
CA GLY A 284 5.61 -8.35 -41.86
C GLY A 284 5.70 -7.56 -40.56
N ILE A 285 4.71 -7.78 -39.68
CA ILE A 285 4.70 -7.22 -38.34
C ILE A 285 5.40 -8.16 -37.34
N LEU A 286 6.33 -7.61 -36.54
CA LEU A 286 7.06 -8.34 -35.50
C LEU A 286 6.42 -8.11 -34.13
N GLU A 287 6.54 -9.12 -33.28
CA GLU A 287 6.12 -9.09 -31.88
C GLU A 287 7.07 -8.21 -31.05
N HIS A 288 6.52 -7.47 -30.08
CA HIS A 288 7.24 -6.41 -29.36
C HIS A 288 8.45 -6.94 -28.58
N LEU A 289 8.28 -7.94 -27.73
CA LEU A 289 9.34 -8.44 -26.85
C LEU A 289 10.46 -9.12 -27.62
N ASN A 290 10.15 -9.74 -28.76
CA ASN A 290 11.14 -10.32 -29.64
C ASN A 290 12.08 -9.25 -30.22
N VAL A 291 11.58 -8.04 -30.46
CA VAL A 291 12.38 -6.93 -30.98
C VAL A 291 13.06 -6.16 -29.85
N THR A 292 12.34 -5.76 -28.81
CA THR A 292 12.90 -4.89 -27.75
C THR A 292 13.75 -5.62 -26.73
N LYS A 293 13.58 -6.94 -26.59
CA LYS A 293 14.17 -7.74 -25.50
C LYS A 293 13.90 -7.14 -24.11
N ASP A 294 12.79 -6.41 -23.97
CA ASP A 294 12.43 -5.64 -22.77
C ASP A 294 13.51 -4.60 -22.35
N GLU A 295 14.33 -4.10 -23.27
CA GLU A 295 15.31 -3.04 -23.00
C GLU A 295 14.65 -1.67 -22.85
N SER A 296 13.52 -1.44 -23.54
CA SER A 296 12.69 -0.25 -23.41
C SER A 296 11.21 -0.65 -23.43
N ASP A 297 10.38 0.21 -22.83
CA ASP A 297 8.93 0.10 -22.91
C ASP A 297 8.40 0.39 -24.32
N TYR A 298 9.18 1.05 -25.17
CA TYR A 298 8.71 1.65 -26.42
C TYR A 298 9.27 0.93 -27.65
N LEU A 299 8.40 0.63 -28.60
CA LEU A 299 8.78 0.15 -29.93
C LEU A 299 8.00 0.91 -31.00
N TRP A 300 8.74 1.56 -31.88
CA TRP A 300 8.18 2.26 -33.03
C TRP A 300 8.10 1.35 -34.26
N TYR A 301 7.00 1.46 -34.98
CA TYR A 301 6.70 0.75 -36.22
C TYR A 301 6.36 1.78 -37.29
N PHE A 302 7.15 1.84 -38.35
CA PHE A 302 6.98 2.79 -39.44
C PHE A 302 6.57 2.04 -40.71
N THR A 303 5.50 2.49 -41.35
CA THR A 303 5.16 2.03 -42.70
C THR A 303 4.61 3.18 -43.54
N ARG A 304 4.76 3.06 -44.85
CA ARG A 304 4.20 4.01 -45.81
C ARG A 304 2.98 3.38 -46.46
N ILE A 305 1.86 4.08 -46.40
CA ILE A 305 0.62 3.67 -47.03
C ILE A 305 0.43 4.54 -48.26
N TYR A 306 0.31 3.90 -49.42
CA TYR A 306 -0.02 4.59 -50.65
C TYR A 306 -1.54 4.58 -50.84
N VAL A 307 -2.13 5.77 -50.95
CA VAL A 307 -3.55 5.98 -51.27
C VAL A 307 -3.60 6.74 -52.59
N SER A 308 -4.33 6.21 -53.57
CA SER A 308 -4.44 6.84 -54.89
C SER A 308 -5.47 7.98 -54.88
N ASP A 309 -5.35 8.93 -55.82
CA ASP A 309 -6.33 10.01 -55.99
C ASP A 309 -7.75 9.45 -56.29
N ASP A 310 -7.83 8.30 -56.97
CA ASP A 310 -9.08 7.60 -57.25
C ASP A 310 -9.74 7.06 -55.98
N ASP A 311 -8.95 6.57 -55.01
CA ASP A 311 -9.45 6.10 -53.72
C ASP A 311 -9.98 7.26 -52.87
N ILE A 312 -9.26 8.39 -52.88
CA ILE A 312 -9.69 9.63 -52.21
C ILE A 312 -10.99 10.14 -52.82
N ALA A 313 -11.07 10.23 -54.15
CA ALA A 313 -12.27 10.63 -54.86
C ALA A 313 -13.45 9.68 -54.59
N PHE A 314 -13.18 8.37 -54.46
CA PHE A 314 -14.17 7.38 -54.05
C PHE A 314 -14.68 7.65 -52.62
N TRP A 315 -13.80 7.93 -51.67
CA TRP A 315 -14.18 8.23 -50.28
C TRP A 315 -15.03 9.49 -50.18
N GLU A 316 -14.62 10.57 -50.86
CA GLU A 316 -15.37 11.83 -50.90
C GLU A 316 -16.75 11.65 -51.52
N LYS A 317 -16.82 10.99 -52.69
CA LYS A 317 -18.07 10.75 -53.41
C LYS A 317 -19.07 9.91 -52.61
N ASN A 318 -18.58 8.89 -51.90
CA ASN A 318 -19.43 7.95 -51.17
C ASN A 318 -19.52 8.26 -49.67
N LYS A 319 -18.92 9.36 -49.20
CA LYS A 319 -18.83 9.75 -47.78
C LYS A 319 -18.29 8.61 -46.89
N VAL A 320 -17.28 7.90 -47.37
CA VAL A 320 -16.60 6.83 -46.63
C VAL A 320 -15.53 7.45 -45.74
N SER A 321 -15.50 7.04 -44.47
CA SER A 321 -14.41 7.36 -43.55
C SER A 321 -13.49 6.15 -43.42
N PRO A 322 -12.30 6.15 -44.04
CA PRO A 322 -11.35 5.04 -43.90
C PRO A 322 -10.90 4.93 -42.44
N ALA A 323 -10.72 3.70 -41.96
CA ALA A 323 -10.30 3.44 -40.59
C ALA A 323 -9.18 2.41 -40.54
N VAL A 324 -8.20 2.64 -39.67
CA VAL A 324 -7.21 1.62 -39.32
C VAL A 324 -7.85 0.69 -38.30
N SER A 325 -7.97 -0.58 -38.65
CA SER A 325 -8.46 -1.67 -37.79
C SER A 325 -7.29 -2.52 -37.35
N ILE A 326 -7.21 -2.82 -36.06
CA ILE A 326 -6.15 -3.63 -35.45
C ILE A 326 -6.84 -4.70 -34.62
N ASP A 327 -6.66 -5.96 -35.00
CA ASP A 327 -7.38 -7.08 -34.40
C ASP A 327 -7.05 -7.26 -32.90
N SER A 328 -5.77 -7.13 -32.55
CA SER A 328 -5.30 -7.32 -31.17
C SER A 328 -3.96 -6.63 -30.93
N MET A 329 -3.86 -5.93 -29.80
CA MET A 329 -2.69 -5.17 -29.39
C MET A 329 -2.53 -5.20 -27.86
N ARG A 330 -1.28 -5.25 -27.40
CA ARG A 330 -0.89 -5.14 -25.99
C ARG A 330 0.36 -4.23 -25.86
N ASP A 331 0.55 -3.37 -24.87
CA ASP A 331 -0.41 -2.91 -23.85
C ASP A 331 -1.04 -1.56 -24.26
N VAL A 332 -0.24 -0.60 -24.74
CA VAL A 332 -0.69 0.75 -25.14
C VAL A 332 -0.24 1.08 -26.56
N LEU A 333 -1.18 1.50 -27.41
CA LEU A 333 -0.93 1.90 -28.78
C LEU A 333 -1.09 3.41 -28.94
N ARG A 334 -0.17 4.04 -29.68
CA ARG A 334 -0.38 5.38 -30.25
C ARG A 334 -0.18 5.34 -31.75
N VAL A 335 -1.03 6.08 -32.46
CA VAL A 335 -1.05 6.14 -33.92
C VAL A 335 -0.80 7.57 -34.35
N PHE A 336 0.23 7.78 -35.15
CA PHE A 336 0.54 9.06 -35.76
C PHE A 336 0.42 8.91 -37.28
N ILE A 337 -0.29 9.85 -37.92
CA ILE A 337 -0.53 9.84 -39.35
C ILE A 337 -0.11 11.20 -39.90
N ASN A 338 0.82 11.21 -40.85
CA ASN A 338 1.24 12.42 -41.56
C ASN A 338 1.14 12.20 -43.08
N GLY A 339 -0.08 12.30 -43.61
CA GLY A 339 -0.41 12.19 -45.05
C GLY A 339 -0.10 10.81 -45.67
N GLN A 340 1.17 10.50 -45.85
CA GLN A 340 1.68 9.28 -46.49
C GLN A 340 2.33 8.28 -45.51
N LEU A 341 2.73 8.75 -44.31
CA LEU A 341 3.44 7.93 -43.31
C LEU A 341 2.50 7.59 -42.15
N THR A 342 2.40 6.30 -41.83
CA THR A 342 1.78 5.81 -40.60
C THR A 342 2.88 5.37 -39.65
N VAL A 343 2.89 5.97 -38.47
CA VAL A 343 3.79 5.61 -37.37
C VAL A 343 2.94 5.03 -36.24
N LEU A 344 3.21 3.81 -35.85
CA LEU A 344 2.60 3.16 -34.70
C LEU A 344 3.64 3.06 -33.59
N LEU A 345 3.26 3.42 -32.38
CA LEU A 345 4.06 3.22 -31.19
C LEU A 345 3.35 2.19 -30.32
N SER A 346 3.98 1.03 -30.15
CA SER A 346 3.56 0.06 -29.14
C SER A 346 4.35 0.31 -27.87
N GLN A 347 3.64 0.21 -26.74
CA GLN A 347 4.24 0.28 -25.43
C GLN A 347 3.82 -0.90 -24.55
N THR A 348 4.77 -1.44 -23.79
CA THR A 348 4.52 -2.36 -22.67
C THR A 348 4.38 -1.59 -21.36
N VAL A 349 3.47 -2.03 -20.50
CA VAL A 349 3.32 -1.49 -19.14
C VAL A 349 3.49 -2.64 -18.15
N GLY A 350 4.73 -3.12 -18.03
CA GLY A 350 5.06 -4.34 -17.30
C GLY A 350 4.69 -5.62 -18.07
N LEU A 351 5.34 -6.73 -17.73
CA LEU A 351 5.13 -8.03 -18.38
C LEU A 351 4.23 -8.94 -17.53
N GLN A 352 3.56 -9.89 -18.18
CA GLN A 352 2.70 -10.86 -17.49
C GLN A 352 3.52 -11.67 -16.48
N ASN A 353 3.06 -11.74 -15.22
CA ASN A 353 3.81 -12.32 -14.10
C ASN A 353 3.15 -13.55 -13.46
N TYR A 354 1.95 -13.94 -13.90
CA TYR A 354 1.28 -15.17 -13.46
C TYR A 354 0.35 -15.72 -14.55
N GLY A 355 -0.07 -16.98 -14.41
CA GLY A 355 -0.92 -17.67 -15.39
C GLY A 355 -0.14 -18.75 -16.14
N ALA A 356 -0.85 -19.79 -16.59
CA ALA A 356 -0.21 -20.89 -17.33
C ALA A 356 0.31 -20.39 -18.68
N PHE A 357 1.52 -20.82 -19.05
CA PHE A 357 2.18 -20.48 -20.32
C PHE A 357 2.36 -18.96 -20.54
N LEU A 358 2.57 -18.20 -19.45
CA LEU A 358 2.74 -16.74 -19.52
C LEU A 358 3.86 -16.31 -20.48
N GLU A 359 4.90 -17.15 -20.63
CA GLU A 359 6.02 -16.91 -21.53
C GLU A 359 5.63 -16.88 -23.01
N ARG A 360 4.44 -17.40 -23.34
CA ARG A 360 3.88 -17.40 -24.69
C ARG A 360 2.97 -16.22 -24.99
N ASP A 361 2.64 -15.39 -23.98
CA ASP A 361 1.69 -14.30 -24.17
C ASP A 361 2.24 -13.25 -25.15
N GLY A 362 3.49 -12.81 -24.98
CA GLY A 362 4.08 -11.72 -25.78
C GLY A 362 3.39 -10.36 -25.58
N ALA A 363 3.83 -9.34 -26.31
CA ALA A 363 3.30 -7.98 -26.34
C ALA A 363 3.32 -7.38 -27.76
N GLY A 364 2.80 -6.16 -27.90
CA GLY A 364 2.63 -5.50 -29.19
C GLY A 364 1.45 -6.05 -29.99
N PHE A 365 1.61 -6.08 -31.30
CA PHE A 365 0.58 -6.53 -32.22
C PHE A 365 0.48 -8.06 -32.23
N LYS A 366 -0.72 -8.60 -32.04
CA LYS A 366 -1.00 -10.05 -32.01
C LYS A 366 -1.96 -10.51 -33.12
N GLY A 367 -2.38 -9.61 -34.00
CA GLY A 367 -3.32 -9.89 -35.08
C GLY A 367 -3.09 -9.00 -36.30
N GLN A 368 -4.05 -8.99 -37.22
CA GLN A 368 -3.91 -8.23 -38.47
C GLN A 368 -4.12 -6.74 -38.24
N ILE A 369 -3.45 -5.95 -39.08
CA ILE A 369 -3.70 -4.51 -39.24
C ILE A 369 -4.30 -4.30 -40.63
N LYS A 370 -5.45 -3.63 -40.69
CA LYS A 370 -6.16 -3.34 -41.93
C LYS A 370 -6.46 -1.86 -42.06
N LEU A 371 -6.50 -1.35 -43.29
CA LEU A 371 -7.08 -0.06 -43.62
C LEU A 371 -8.37 -0.29 -44.39
N THR A 372 -9.49 0.19 -43.84
CA THR A 372 -10.82 -0.06 -44.37
C THR A 372 -11.29 1.03 -45.32
N GLY A 373 -12.34 0.72 -46.09
CA GLY A 373 -13.08 1.73 -46.86
C GLY A 373 -12.67 1.86 -48.33
N PHE A 374 -11.79 1.01 -48.86
CA PHE A 374 -11.47 1.01 -50.29
C PHE A 374 -12.56 0.34 -51.14
N LYS A 375 -12.65 0.75 -52.40
CA LYS A 375 -13.64 0.25 -53.38
C LYS A 375 -13.58 -1.27 -53.58
N ASN A 376 -12.39 -1.86 -53.47
CA ASN A 376 -12.13 -3.27 -53.76
C ASN A 376 -11.95 -4.14 -52.51
N GLY A 377 -12.37 -3.66 -51.34
CA GLY A 377 -12.20 -4.33 -50.04
C GLY A 377 -11.01 -3.79 -49.24
N ASP A 378 -10.92 -4.19 -47.97
CA ASP A 378 -9.94 -3.66 -47.02
C ASP A 378 -8.50 -4.02 -47.41
N MET A 379 -7.56 -3.09 -47.16
CA MET A 379 -6.14 -3.30 -47.40
C MET A 379 -5.47 -3.92 -46.17
N ASP A 380 -4.84 -5.09 -46.32
CA ASP A 380 -4.04 -5.70 -45.25
C ASP A 380 -2.65 -5.04 -45.15
N LEU A 381 -2.40 -4.34 -44.05
CA LEU A 381 -1.14 -3.66 -43.75
C LEU A 381 -0.13 -4.59 -43.08
N SER A 382 -0.56 -5.75 -42.58
CA SER A 382 0.28 -6.67 -41.79
C SER A 382 1.45 -7.22 -42.59
N ASN A 383 1.30 -7.32 -43.91
CA ASN A 383 2.28 -7.89 -44.85
C ASN A 383 3.16 -6.85 -45.56
N LEU A 384 3.00 -5.56 -45.22
CA LEU A 384 3.84 -4.48 -45.74
C LEU A 384 5.26 -4.55 -45.17
N SER A 385 6.14 -3.72 -45.73
CA SER A 385 7.45 -3.48 -45.12
C SER A 385 7.29 -2.52 -43.95
N TRP A 386 7.80 -2.93 -42.80
CA TRP A 386 7.78 -2.17 -41.55
C TRP A 386 9.22 -1.90 -41.11
N THR A 387 9.52 -0.66 -40.79
CA THR A 387 10.79 -0.26 -40.16
C THR A 387 10.57 -0.15 -38.66
N TYR A 388 11.54 -0.62 -37.87
CA TYR A 388 11.47 -0.71 -36.41
C TYR A 388 12.54 0.16 -35.77
N GLN A 389 12.20 0.83 -34.66
CA GLN A 389 13.13 1.56 -33.81
C GLN A 389 12.81 1.25 -32.35
N VAL A 390 13.77 0.66 -31.62
CA VAL A 390 13.63 0.35 -30.20
C VAL A 390 13.89 1.61 -29.38
N GLY A 391 13.02 1.86 -28.40
CA GLY A 391 13.16 2.91 -27.39
C GLY A 391 12.94 4.33 -27.89
N LEU A 392 13.28 5.28 -27.02
CA LEU A 392 13.23 6.71 -27.27
C LEU A 392 14.64 7.28 -27.48
N LYS A 393 14.77 8.35 -28.26
CA LYS A 393 16.02 9.08 -28.46
C LYS A 393 16.58 9.58 -27.13
N GLY A 394 15.72 10.13 -26.25
CA GLY A 394 16.15 10.57 -24.93
C GLY A 394 16.62 9.44 -24.01
N GLU A 395 16.06 8.22 -24.14
CA GLU A 395 16.55 7.03 -23.45
C GLU A 395 17.95 6.65 -23.95
N PHE A 396 18.13 6.57 -25.27
CA PHE A 396 19.41 6.24 -25.92
C PHE A 396 20.52 7.23 -25.56
N LEU A 397 20.20 8.53 -25.55
CA LEU A 397 21.14 9.60 -25.19
C LEU A 397 21.29 9.78 -23.67
N LYS A 398 20.56 9.00 -22.86
CA LYS A 398 20.65 8.99 -21.39
C LYS A 398 20.46 10.38 -20.78
N VAL A 399 19.49 11.14 -21.30
CA VAL A 399 19.23 12.52 -20.87
C VAL A 399 18.79 12.66 -19.41
N HIS A 400 18.44 11.54 -18.78
CA HIS A 400 18.08 11.43 -17.37
C HIS A 400 19.29 11.36 -16.41
N THR A 401 20.52 11.20 -16.92
CA THR A 401 21.73 11.09 -16.09
C THR A 401 22.33 12.46 -15.76
N THR A 402 23.13 12.52 -14.69
CA THR A 402 23.79 13.75 -14.19
C THR A 402 25.09 14.12 -14.92
N GLY A 403 25.51 13.33 -15.92
CA GLY A 403 26.71 13.59 -16.74
C GLY A 403 26.46 14.55 -17.91
N ASP A 404 27.41 14.63 -18.87
CA ASP A 404 27.33 15.55 -20.02
C ASP A 404 26.01 15.41 -20.81
N THR A 405 25.08 16.32 -20.55
CA THR A 405 23.78 16.43 -21.22
C THR A 405 23.86 17.24 -22.53
N GLU A 406 25.06 17.58 -23.01
CA GLU A 406 25.31 18.35 -24.24
C GLU A 406 24.85 17.64 -25.52
N LYS A 407 24.39 16.38 -25.45
CA LYS A 407 23.92 15.61 -26.62
C LYS A 407 22.45 15.84 -26.97
N TYR A 408 21.70 16.60 -26.17
CA TYR A 408 20.29 16.90 -26.40
C TYR A 408 20.05 18.40 -26.36
N GLU A 409 19.36 18.94 -27.38
CA GLU A 409 19.03 20.37 -27.43
C GLU A 409 17.88 20.67 -26.46
N TRP A 410 18.20 21.38 -25.37
CA TRP A 410 17.25 21.83 -24.37
C TRP A 410 16.90 23.29 -24.59
N PHE A 411 15.64 23.65 -24.33
CA PHE A 411 15.12 25.01 -24.43
C PHE A 411 14.46 25.40 -23.12
N ASP A 412 14.51 26.69 -22.77
CA ASP A 412 13.73 27.21 -21.64
C ASP A 412 12.23 27.04 -21.93
N LEU A 413 11.49 26.50 -20.97
CA LEU A 413 10.05 26.34 -21.06
C LEU A 413 9.36 27.64 -20.60
N ALA A 414 8.55 28.23 -21.47
CA ALA A 414 7.70 29.36 -21.11
C ALA A 414 6.59 28.92 -20.13
N VAL A 415 6.23 29.78 -19.18
CA VAL A 415 5.24 29.46 -18.13
C VAL A 415 3.83 29.23 -18.70
N ASP A 416 3.51 29.90 -19.81
CA ASP A 416 2.26 29.78 -20.56
C ASP A 416 2.34 28.75 -21.70
N ALA A 417 3.42 27.95 -21.75
CA ALA A 417 3.56 26.92 -22.75
C ALA A 417 2.43 25.89 -22.65
N ILE A 418 1.80 25.60 -23.79
CA ILE A 418 0.76 24.59 -23.88
C ILE A 418 1.39 23.20 -23.61
N PRO A 419 0.78 22.35 -22.76
CA PRO A 419 1.25 20.99 -22.53
C PRO A 419 1.53 20.24 -23.84
N SER A 420 2.72 19.69 -23.97
CA SER A 420 3.19 19.00 -25.18
C SER A 420 3.34 17.51 -24.92
N THR A 421 2.79 16.68 -25.80
CA THR A 421 2.99 15.22 -25.79
C THR A 421 4.43 14.85 -26.14
N PHE A 422 4.93 13.67 -25.76
CA PHE A 422 6.28 13.22 -26.14
C PHE A 422 7.36 14.29 -25.88
N THR A 423 7.48 14.71 -24.63
CA THR A 423 8.36 15.81 -24.22
C THR A 423 9.18 15.40 -23.02
N TRP A 424 10.47 15.72 -23.06
CA TRP A 424 11.34 15.65 -21.90
C TRP A 424 11.34 16.99 -21.18
N TYR A 425 11.20 16.95 -19.87
CA TYR A 425 11.33 18.10 -18.98
C TYR A 425 12.47 17.85 -18.01
N LYS A 426 13.22 18.89 -17.67
CA LYS A 426 14.17 18.85 -16.56
C LYS A 426 14.15 20.12 -15.73
N THR A 427 14.47 19.98 -14.45
CA THR A 427 14.65 21.08 -13.51
C THR A 427 15.60 20.64 -12.38
N PHE A 428 15.96 21.58 -11.50
CA PHE A 428 16.76 21.31 -10.31
C PHE A 428 15.99 21.73 -9.06
N PHE A 429 16.20 21.00 -7.95
CA PHE A 429 15.56 21.32 -6.68
C PHE A 429 16.44 20.96 -5.47
N ASP A 430 16.20 21.64 -4.36
CA ASP A 430 16.88 21.35 -3.10
C ASP A 430 16.13 20.28 -2.30
N ALA A 431 16.87 19.46 -1.55
CA ALA A 431 16.23 18.47 -0.70
C ALA A 431 15.42 19.17 0.40
N PRO A 432 14.18 18.75 0.67
CA PRO A 432 13.40 19.31 1.76
C PRO A 432 14.08 19.02 3.10
N ALA A 433 13.92 19.90 4.09
CA ALA A 433 14.51 19.68 5.42
C ALA A 433 13.88 18.47 6.15
N GLY A 434 14.55 18.02 7.22
CA GLY A 434 14.09 16.95 8.10
C GLY A 434 14.24 15.54 7.50
N ASP A 435 13.69 14.56 8.23
CA ASP A 435 13.87 13.13 7.93
C ASP A 435 12.59 12.46 7.37
N ASP A 436 11.51 13.23 7.20
CA ASP A 436 10.24 12.70 6.69
C ASP A 436 10.40 12.15 5.26
N PRO A 437 9.77 11.03 4.88
CA PRO A 437 9.85 10.50 3.53
C PRO A 437 9.40 11.50 2.46
N VAL A 438 10.02 11.41 1.28
CA VAL A 438 9.83 12.35 0.17
C VAL A 438 9.06 11.68 -0.97
N ALA A 439 8.16 12.43 -1.60
CA ALA A 439 7.50 12.05 -2.84
C ALA A 439 7.48 13.21 -3.83
N LEU A 440 7.35 12.92 -5.12
CA LEU A 440 6.94 13.89 -6.13
C LEU A 440 5.44 13.77 -6.38
N ASP A 441 4.74 14.89 -6.34
CA ASP A 441 3.37 14.98 -6.82
C ASP A 441 3.38 15.26 -8.32
N LEU A 442 3.03 14.24 -9.09
CA LEU A 442 2.91 14.28 -10.55
C LEU A 442 1.42 14.34 -10.97
N GLY A 443 0.52 14.79 -10.08
CA GLY A 443 -0.92 14.87 -10.36
C GLY A 443 -1.30 15.82 -11.51
N SER A 444 -0.45 16.80 -11.83
CA SER A 444 -0.61 17.70 -12.99
C SER A 444 -0.09 17.12 -14.30
N MET A 445 0.56 15.96 -14.24
CA MET A 445 1.15 15.28 -15.37
C MET A 445 0.19 14.25 -15.94
N GLY A 446 0.53 13.67 -17.09
CA GLY A 446 -0.32 12.69 -17.76
C GLY A 446 0.20 11.27 -17.56
N LYS A 447 1.16 10.85 -18.38
CA LYS A 447 1.74 9.51 -18.34
C LYS A 447 3.20 9.57 -18.76
N GLY A 448 4.06 8.81 -18.10
CA GLY A 448 5.45 8.74 -18.50
C GLY A 448 6.36 8.07 -17.49
N GLN A 449 7.60 8.55 -17.43
CA GLN A 449 8.66 8.05 -16.55
C GLN A 449 9.40 9.24 -15.93
N ALA A 450 9.92 9.07 -14.71
CA ALA A 450 10.64 10.12 -14.01
C ALA A 450 11.93 9.60 -13.36
N TRP A 451 12.89 10.51 -13.20
CA TRP A 451 14.20 10.26 -12.61
C TRP A 451 14.60 11.38 -11.66
N VAL A 452 15.26 11.02 -10.56
CA VAL A 452 15.92 11.95 -9.65
C VAL A 452 17.39 11.57 -9.57
N ASN A 453 18.30 12.48 -9.91
CA ASN A 453 19.75 12.24 -9.96
C ASN A 453 20.14 10.99 -10.76
N GLY A 454 19.45 10.72 -11.87
CA GLY A 454 19.67 9.51 -12.69
C GLY A 454 19.00 8.24 -12.16
N HIS A 455 18.46 8.24 -10.94
CA HIS A 455 17.70 7.12 -10.41
C HIS A 455 16.26 7.14 -10.93
N HIS A 456 15.84 6.05 -11.55
CA HIS A 456 14.51 5.91 -12.13
C HIS A 456 13.46 5.65 -11.03
N ILE A 457 12.67 6.67 -10.69
CA ILE A 457 11.69 6.59 -9.59
C ILE A 457 10.44 5.78 -9.96
N GLY A 458 10.21 5.57 -11.25
CA GLY A 458 9.20 4.63 -11.77
C GLY A 458 8.40 5.24 -12.91
N ARG A 459 7.40 4.48 -13.37
CA ARG A 459 6.39 4.98 -14.30
C ARG A 459 5.40 5.87 -13.55
N TYR A 460 4.81 6.85 -14.21
CA TYR A 460 3.67 7.59 -13.67
C TYR A 460 2.51 7.58 -14.65
N TRP A 461 1.29 7.60 -14.11
CA TRP A 461 0.08 7.69 -14.93
C TRP A 461 -1.11 8.21 -14.10
N THR A 462 -1.65 9.36 -14.46
CA THR A 462 -2.79 10.00 -13.78
C THR A 462 -4.16 9.48 -14.23
N ILE A 463 -4.22 8.22 -14.67
CA ILE A 463 -5.49 7.58 -15.04
C ILE A 463 -6.42 7.48 -13.82
N VAL A 464 -7.69 7.85 -14.03
CA VAL A 464 -8.70 7.97 -12.98
C VAL A 464 -9.40 6.64 -12.75
N SER A 465 -9.58 6.28 -11.48
CA SER A 465 -10.32 5.10 -11.06
C SER A 465 -11.84 5.27 -11.25
N PRO A 466 -12.62 4.18 -11.37
CA PRO A 466 -14.07 4.24 -11.38
C PRO A 466 -14.63 5.02 -10.19
N LYS A 467 -15.70 5.80 -10.41
CA LYS A 467 -16.39 6.55 -9.35
C LYS A 467 -17.13 5.62 -8.37
N ASP A 468 -17.56 4.46 -8.85
CA ASP A 468 -18.29 3.47 -8.06
C ASP A 468 -17.37 2.40 -7.45
N GLY A 469 -17.84 1.74 -6.39
CA GLY A 469 -17.16 0.60 -5.76
C GLY A 469 -16.56 0.89 -4.39
N CYS A 470 -16.34 2.16 -4.04
CA CYS A 470 -15.92 2.56 -2.69
C CYS A 470 -17.13 2.67 -1.76
N ARG A 471 -17.36 1.62 -0.97
CA ARG A 471 -18.43 1.55 0.04
C ARG A 471 -17.84 1.70 1.44
N SER A 472 -18.69 1.95 2.44
CA SER A 472 -18.29 1.82 3.83
C SER A 472 -17.77 0.40 4.08
N CYS A 473 -16.57 0.31 4.62
CA CYS A 473 -15.90 -0.95 4.88
C CYS A 473 -16.36 -1.53 6.22
N ASP A 474 -16.67 -2.82 6.25
CA ASP A 474 -17.00 -3.58 7.45
C ASP A 474 -16.00 -4.72 7.60
N TYR A 475 -15.33 -4.82 8.75
CA TYR A 475 -14.35 -5.88 8.99
C TYR A 475 -15.01 -7.27 9.04
N ARG A 476 -16.29 -7.35 9.40
CA ARG A 476 -16.96 -8.62 9.69
C ARG A 476 -17.22 -9.44 8.44
N GLY A 477 -17.06 -10.75 8.55
CA GLY A 477 -17.29 -11.73 7.49
C GLY A 477 -16.17 -11.80 6.45
N ALA A 478 -16.21 -12.83 5.61
CA ALA A 478 -15.13 -13.15 4.69
C ALA A 478 -14.70 -11.95 3.81
N TYR A 479 -13.39 -11.73 3.72
CA TYR A 479 -12.75 -10.71 2.92
C TYR A 479 -12.44 -11.20 1.50
N ASN A 480 -12.48 -10.25 0.56
CA ASN A 480 -11.85 -10.35 -0.75
C ASN A 480 -11.37 -8.96 -1.16
N SER A 481 -10.46 -8.87 -2.14
CA SER A 481 -9.87 -7.60 -2.54
C SER A 481 -10.89 -6.54 -3.00
N ARG A 482 -12.14 -6.88 -3.32
CA ARG A 482 -13.18 -5.91 -3.73
C ARG A 482 -14.06 -5.43 -2.56
N LYS A 483 -13.95 -6.03 -1.37
CA LYS A 483 -14.81 -5.74 -0.22
C LYS A 483 -14.65 -4.30 0.27
N CYS A 484 -13.40 -3.84 0.38
CA CYS A 484 -13.07 -2.52 0.87
C CYS A 484 -12.11 -1.83 -0.11
N ARG A 485 -12.60 -0.73 -0.69
CA ARG A 485 -11.92 0.06 -1.71
C ARG A 485 -11.98 1.54 -1.34
N THR A 486 -10.90 2.26 -1.63
CA THR A 486 -10.79 3.71 -1.45
C THR A 486 -10.30 4.37 -2.75
N ASN A 487 -10.23 5.70 -2.76
CA ASN A 487 -9.75 6.50 -3.89
C ASN A 487 -10.57 6.37 -5.20
N CYS A 488 -11.87 6.10 -5.11
CA CYS A 488 -12.76 6.06 -6.29
C CYS A 488 -12.95 7.46 -6.89
N GLY A 489 -12.93 7.55 -8.23
CA GLY A 489 -13.15 8.80 -8.97
C GLY A 489 -11.95 9.75 -9.00
N ASN A 490 -10.79 9.33 -8.49
CA ASN A 490 -9.55 10.09 -8.48
C ASN A 490 -8.45 9.36 -9.27
N PRO A 491 -7.37 10.04 -9.68
CA PRO A 491 -6.19 9.39 -10.23
C PRO A 491 -5.69 8.27 -9.30
N THR A 492 -5.35 7.10 -9.86
CA THR A 492 -4.96 5.94 -9.06
C THR A 492 -3.71 6.20 -8.23
N GLN A 493 -2.71 6.90 -8.79
CA GLN A 493 -1.50 7.33 -8.10
C GLN A 493 -1.06 8.70 -8.61
N THR A 494 -0.88 9.66 -7.70
CA THR A 494 -0.32 10.99 -8.00
C THR A 494 1.03 11.21 -7.33
N TRP A 495 1.31 10.51 -6.23
CA TRP A 495 2.57 10.66 -5.49
C TRP A 495 3.50 9.50 -5.80
N TYR A 496 4.76 9.85 -6.08
CA TYR A 496 5.80 8.92 -6.50
C TYR A 496 6.97 9.03 -5.55
N HIS A 497 7.26 7.95 -4.83
CA HIS A 497 8.28 7.91 -3.79
C HIS A 497 9.67 8.25 -4.33
N VAL A 498 10.36 9.17 -3.65
CA VAL A 498 11.77 9.47 -3.84
C VAL A 498 12.52 9.11 -2.57
N PRO A 499 13.32 8.03 -2.56
CA PRO A 499 14.14 7.68 -1.42
C PRO A 499 15.04 8.85 -1.02
N ARG A 500 15.04 9.20 0.27
CA ARG A 500 15.93 10.24 0.84
C ARG A 500 17.39 10.01 0.48
N ALA A 501 17.82 8.73 0.40
CA ALA A 501 19.17 8.34 0.02
C ALA A 501 19.56 8.64 -1.43
N TRP A 502 18.62 9.04 -2.29
CA TRP A 502 18.88 9.47 -3.67
C TRP A 502 19.02 10.99 -3.81
N LEU A 503 18.84 11.73 -2.71
CA LEU A 503 18.89 13.18 -2.67
C LEU A 503 20.23 13.67 -2.11
N GLU A 504 20.80 14.64 -2.79
CA GLU A 504 21.84 15.53 -2.30
C GLU A 504 21.20 16.73 -1.58
N ALA A 505 21.98 17.47 -0.78
CA ALA A 505 21.45 18.61 -0.01
C ALA A 505 20.81 19.69 -0.92
N SER A 506 21.41 19.95 -2.08
CA SER A 506 20.95 20.92 -3.06
C SER A 506 21.21 20.43 -4.49
N ASN A 507 20.64 21.14 -5.47
CA ASN A 507 20.91 20.91 -6.90
C ASN A 507 20.60 19.48 -7.39
N ASN A 508 19.50 18.90 -6.90
CA ASN A 508 19.03 17.59 -7.35
C ASN A 508 18.38 17.71 -8.73
N LEU A 509 18.85 16.93 -9.70
CA LEU A 509 18.31 16.89 -11.04
C LEU A 509 17.01 16.07 -11.06
N LEU A 510 15.90 16.70 -11.45
CA LEU A 510 14.65 16.02 -11.80
C LEU A 510 14.52 15.98 -13.34
N VAL A 511 14.36 14.79 -13.90
CA VAL A 511 14.02 14.59 -15.32
C VAL A 511 12.70 13.84 -15.43
N VAL A 512 11.82 14.30 -16.31
CA VAL A 512 10.50 13.71 -16.56
C VAL A 512 10.32 13.53 -18.06
N PHE A 513 9.99 12.32 -18.50
CA PHE A 513 9.49 12.08 -19.84
C PHE A 513 7.96 12.02 -19.80
N GLU A 514 7.28 12.91 -20.52
CA GLU A 514 5.82 13.04 -20.58
C GLU A 514 5.28 12.64 -21.96
N GLU A 515 4.42 11.61 -21.99
CA GLU A 515 3.85 11.04 -23.21
C GLU A 515 2.58 11.73 -23.68
N THR A 516 1.74 12.20 -22.77
CA THR A 516 0.34 12.62 -23.03
C THR A 516 0.10 14.11 -22.93
N GLY A 517 1.04 14.86 -22.37
CA GLY A 517 0.95 16.29 -22.13
C GLY A 517 0.48 16.58 -20.70
N GLY A 518 1.37 17.21 -19.92
CA GLY A 518 1.15 17.59 -18.53
C GLY A 518 1.77 18.96 -18.24
N ASN A 519 1.38 19.58 -17.12
CA ASN A 519 1.95 20.86 -16.70
C ASN A 519 3.09 20.64 -15.68
N PRO A 520 4.37 20.78 -16.07
CA PRO A 520 5.50 20.54 -15.17
C PRO A 520 5.63 21.61 -14.08
N PHE A 521 5.09 22.82 -14.27
CA PHE A 521 5.15 23.89 -13.27
C PHE A 521 4.33 23.60 -12.00
N GLU A 522 3.39 22.66 -12.07
CA GLU A 522 2.58 22.21 -10.93
C GLU A 522 3.17 20.99 -10.20
N ILE A 523 4.26 20.41 -10.73
CA ILE A 523 5.00 19.36 -10.01
C ILE A 523 5.54 19.95 -8.70
N SER A 524 5.36 19.21 -7.61
CA SER A 524 5.86 19.63 -6.30
C SER A 524 6.46 18.48 -5.51
N VAL A 525 7.43 18.81 -4.66
CA VAL A 525 7.99 17.87 -3.69
C VAL A 525 7.06 17.84 -2.48
N LYS A 526 6.72 16.64 -2.01
CA LYS A 526 5.86 16.40 -0.85
C LYS A 526 6.63 15.68 0.24
N LEU A 527 6.35 16.05 1.48
CA LEU A 527 6.75 15.29 2.66
C LEU A 527 5.58 14.46 3.17
N ARG A 528 5.85 13.20 3.50
CA ARG A 528 4.88 12.27 4.06
C ARG A 528 5.05 12.21 5.58
N SER A 529 4.06 12.68 6.33
CA SER A 529 4.06 12.56 7.80
C SER A 529 2.65 12.38 8.37
N ALA A 530 2.56 11.79 9.56
CA ALA A 530 1.33 11.65 10.32
C ALA A 530 1.05 12.95 11.11
N LYS A 531 0.14 13.80 10.63
CA LYS A 531 -0.17 15.09 11.29
C LYS A 531 -1.25 15.00 12.34
N ALA A 532 -2.16 14.03 12.23
CA ALA A 532 -3.15 13.79 13.27
C ALA A 532 -3.14 12.34 13.71
N ILE A 533 -3.26 12.13 15.01
CA ILE A 533 -3.36 10.82 15.63
C ILE A 533 -4.68 10.73 16.38
N CYS A 534 -5.32 9.58 16.29
CA CYS A 534 -6.61 9.32 16.90
C CYS A 534 -6.60 7.99 17.63
N ALA A 535 -7.35 7.83 18.71
CA ALA A 535 -7.58 6.53 19.33
C ALA A 535 -8.95 6.45 19.98
N GLN A 536 -9.48 5.23 20.09
CA GLN A 536 -10.70 4.93 20.85
C GLN A 536 -10.45 3.71 21.73
N VAL A 537 -10.56 3.86 23.05
CA VAL A 537 -10.40 2.76 24.01
C VAL A 537 -11.54 2.77 25.01
N SER A 538 -12.18 1.62 25.18
CA SER A 538 -13.34 1.43 26.07
C SER A 538 -12.92 0.79 27.39
N GLU A 539 -13.68 1.05 28.47
CA GLU A 539 -13.58 0.34 29.76
C GLU A 539 -13.68 -1.19 29.61
N SER A 540 -14.28 -1.66 28.51
CA SER A 540 -14.40 -3.10 28.19
C SER A 540 -13.21 -3.69 27.44
N HIS A 541 -12.16 -2.91 27.15
CA HIS A 541 -10.91 -3.43 26.60
C HIS A 541 -10.17 -4.25 27.66
N TYR A 542 -9.21 -5.04 27.19
CA TYR A 542 -8.21 -5.68 28.04
C TYR A 542 -7.13 -4.66 28.45
N PRO A 543 -6.41 -4.89 29.56
CA PRO A 543 -5.25 -4.07 29.93
C PRO A 543 -4.11 -4.19 28.91
N PRO A 544 -3.22 -3.19 28.79
CA PRO A 544 -2.09 -3.24 27.87
C PRO A 544 -1.20 -4.47 28.06
N LEU A 545 -0.77 -5.09 26.95
CA LEU A 545 0.05 -6.32 26.97
C LEU A 545 1.37 -6.19 27.74
N ARG A 546 1.96 -4.98 27.80
CA ARG A 546 3.15 -4.69 28.63
C ARG A 546 3.00 -5.03 30.12
N LYS A 547 1.76 -5.05 30.64
CA LYS A 547 1.49 -5.43 32.04
C LYS A 547 1.55 -6.94 32.24
N TRP A 548 1.32 -7.73 31.19
CA TRP A 548 1.35 -9.20 31.21
C TRP A 548 2.77 -9.74 31.09
N SER A 549 3.62 -9.13 30.26
CA SER A 549 5.02 -9.54 30.14
C SER A 549 5.80 -9.40 31.46
N GLN A 550 5.44 -8.43 32.31
CA GLN A 550 5.99 -8.30 33.66
C GLN A 550 5.41 -9.34 34.64
N ALA A 551 4.16 -9.77 34.44
CA ALA A 551 3.52 -10.80 35.26
C ALA A 551 4.13 -12.19 35.01
N ASP A 552 4.53 -12.48 33.77
CA ASP A 552 5.25 -13.71 33.41
C ASP A 552 6.55 -13.87 34.20
N LEU A 553 7.31 -12.79 34.38
CA LEU A 553 8.54 -12.77 35.18
C LEU A 553 8.29 -12.98 36.68
N ASN A 554 7.09 -12.65 37.15
CA ASN A 554 6.70 -12.72 38.56
C ASN A 554 5.78 -13.92 38.88
N GLY A 555 5.68 -14.90 37.98
CA GLY A 555 4.89 -16.11 38.20
C GLY A 555 3.37 -15.88 38.19
N TRP A 556 2.87 -15.00 37.32
CA TRP A 556 1.44 -14.71 37.09
C TRP A 556 0.69 -14.04 38.28
N ASN A 557 1.41 -13.40 39.21
CA ASN A 557 0.79 -12.56 40.23
C ASN A 557 0.37 -11.20 39.66
N ILE A 558 -0.89 -11.10 39.20
CA ILE A 558 -1.46 -9.88 38.62
C ILE A 558 -2.30 -9.15 39.68
N SER A 559 -1.98 -7.89 39.96
CA SER A 559 -2.77 -7.08 40.91
C SER A 559 -4.06 -6.56 40.26
N ARG A 560 -5.08 -6.22 41.07
CA ARG A 560 -6.35 -5.67 40.56
C ARG A 560 -6.18 -4.35 39.79
N ASN A 561 -5.15 -3.57 40.09
CA ASN A 561 -4.82 -2.32 39.38
C ASN A 561 -4.10 -2.56 38.04
N ASP A 562 -3.60 -3.77 37.78
CA ASP A 562 -2.95 -4.11 36.52
C ASP A 562 -3.96 -4.46 35.40
N MET A 563 -5.25 -4.56 35.75
CA MET A 563 -6.31 -4.99 34.83
C MET A 563 -7.06 -3.84 34.14
N THR A 564 -6.73 -2.58 34.43
CA THR A 564 -7.38 -1.41 33.79
C THR A 564 -6.85 -1.15 32.38
N PRO A 565 -7.74 -0.88 31.40
CA PRO A 565 -7.34 -0.48 30.05
C PRO A 565 -6.65 0.89 30.04
N GLU A 566 -5.74 1.07 29.10
CA GLU A 566 -5.05 2.35 28.88
C GLU A 566 -5.02 2.68 27.40
N MET A 567 -5.20 3.96 27.09
CA MET A 567 -4.93 4.52 25.77
C MET A 567 -3.48 4.96 25.71
N HIS A 568 -2.78 4.55 24.64
CA HIS A 568 -1.45 5.04 24.32
C HIS A 568 -1.52 5.91 23.06
N LEU A 569 -0.95 7.11 23.12
CA LEU A 569 -0.79 8.00 21.97
C LEU A 569 0.69 8.33 21.80
N LYS A 570 1.17 8.25 20.56
CA LYS A 570 2.54 8.55 20.15
C LYS A 570 2.57 9.22 18.78
N CYS A 571 3.23 10.37 18.66
CA CYS A 571 3.57 10.96 17.37
C CYS A 571 4.76 10.24 16.72
N GLN A 572 4.93 10.39 15.41
CA GLN A 572 6.14 9.96 14.70
C GLN A 572 7.40 10.49 15.41
N ASP A 573 8.51 9.75 15.32
CA ASP A 573 9.77 10.19 15.90
C ASP A 573 10.15 11.58 15.33
N GLY A 574 10.75 12.44 16.17
CA GLY A 574 11.00 13.84 15.84
C GLY A 574 9.78 14.78 15.95
N HIS A 575 8.58 14.27 16.22
CA HIS A 575 7.36 15.07 16.39
C HIS A 575 6.83 15.10 17.83
N ILE A 576 6.05 16.12 18.18
CA ILE A 576 5.33 16.25 19.45
C ILE A 576 3.85 16.54 19.24
N MET A 577 3.01 16.17 20.20
CA MET A 577 1.59 16.51 20.21
C MET A 577 1.42 18.00 20.51
N SER A 578 1.21 18.83 19.50
CA SER A 578 1.04 20.29 19.66
C SER A 578 -0.27 20.64 20.34
N SER A 579 -1.33 19.90 20.05
CA SER A 579 -2.68 20.18 20.54
C SER A 579 -3.54 18.91 20.60
N VAL A 580 -4.51 18.91 21.52
CA VAL A 580 -5.59 17.92 21.58
C VAL A 580 -6.82 18.56 20.96
N GLU A 581 -7.23 18.08 19.80
CA GLU A 581 -8.33 18.65 19.00
C GLU A 581 -9.69 18.12 19.44
N PHE A 582 -9.73 16.88 19.94
CA PHE A 582 -10.92 16.27 20.48
C PHE A 582 -10.58 15.34 21.65
N ALA A 583 -11.40 15.34 22.69
CA ALA A 583 -11.37 14.34 23.75
C ALA A 583 -12.77 14.15 24.33
N SER A 584 -13.22 12.90 24.45
CA SER A 584 -14.49 12.58 25.07
C SER A 584 -14.46 11.20 25.71
N TYR A 585 -14.59 11.14 27.04
CA TYR A 585 -14.87 9.93 27.80
C TYR A 585 -16.38 9.81 28.06
N GLY A 586 -17.00 8.74 27.56
CA GLY A 586 -18.43 8.52 27.65
C GLY A 586 -18.93 7.68 26.49
N THR A 587 -19.86 8.20 25.69
CA THR A 587 -20.38 7.51 24.50
C THR A 587 -20.07 8.27 23.21
N PRO A 588 -18.80 8.57 22.88
CA PRO A 588 -18.44 9.29 21.66
C PRO A 588 -18.90 8.53 20.41
N LYS A 589 -19.12 9.26 19.32
CA LYS A 589 -19.53 8.72 18.02
C LYS A 589 -18.54 9.12 16.93
N GLY A 590 -18.57 8.41 15.82
CA GLY A 590 -17.73 8.69 14.65
C GLY A 590 -16.39 7.97 14.68
N SER A 591 -15.54 8.33 13.73
CA SER A 591 -14.18 7.80 13.51
C SER A 591 -13.19 8.97 13.51
N CYS A 592 -11.89 8.67 13.43
CA CYS A 592 -10.83 9.68 13.36
C CYS A 592 -11.16 10.80 12.34
N GLN A 593 -10.88 12.06 12.67
CA GLN A 593 -11.26 13.27 11.91
C GLN A 593 -12.76 13.61 11.93
N LYS A 594 -13.62 12.73 12.47
CA LYS A 594 -15.09 12.87 12.48
C LYS A 594 -15.68 12.49 13.84
N PHE A 595 -14.90 12.62 14.91
CA PHE A 595 -15.42 12.35 16.24
C PHE A 595 -16.44 13.41 16.66
N SER A 596 -17.44 12.95 17.40
CA SER A 596 -18.44 13.82 18.01
C SER A 596 -18.77 13.32 19.41
N ARG A 597 -19.14 14.26 20.29
CA ARG A 597 -19.61 13.93 21.63
C ARG A 597 -20.94 13.18 21.53
N GLY A 598 -21.12 12.16 22.35
CA GLY A 598 -22.43 11.54 22.53
C GLY A 598 -23.20 12.18 23.68
N ASN A 599 -24.32 11.54 24.01
CA ASN A 599 -25.20 11.98 25.09
C ASN A 599 -24.54 11.83 26.47
N CYS A 600 -23.58 10.91 26.61
CA CYS A 600 -22.74 10.80 27.80
C CYS A 600 -21.33 11.30 27.51
N HIS A 601 -20.87 12.25 28.32
CA HIS A 601 -19.55 12.88 28.21
C HIS A 601 -19.10 13.42 29.57
N ALA A 602 -17.89 13.06 30.00
CA ALA A 602 -17.23 13.65 31.17
C ALA A 602 -16.64 15.02 30.83
N SER A 603 -17.02 16.07 31.58
CA SER A 603 -16.61 17.46 31.31
C SER A 603 -15.11 17.71 31.44
N ASN A 604 -14.39 16.90 32.23
CA ASN A 604 -12.94 16.96 32.39
C ASN A 604 -12.15 16.18 31.32
N SER A 605 -12.82 15.57 30.33
CA SER A 605 -12.15 14.73 29.32
C SER A 605 -11.01 15.47 28.62
N SER A 606 -11.27 16.69 28.16
CA SER A 606 -10.26 17.50 27.45
C SER A 606 -9.11 17.93 28.36
N SER A 607 -9.39 18.39 29.59
CA SER A 607 -8.32 18.83 30.50
C SER A 607 -7.38 17.68 30.88
N VAL A 608 -7.93 16.51 31.20
CA VAL A 608 -7.13 15.32 31.56
C VAL A 608 -6.21 14.89 30.41
N VAL A 609 -6.74 14.83 29.19
CA VAL A 609 -5.97 14.41 28.01
C VAL A 609 -4.92 15.46 27.63
N THR A 610 -5.27 16.75 27.66
CA THR A 610 -4.33 17.85 27.40
C THR A 610 -3.17 17.84 28.39
N GLU A 611 -3.43 17.72 29.69
CA GLU A 611 -2.40 17.66 30.73
C GLU A 611 -1.48 16.44 30.57
N ALA A 612 -2.05 15.30 30.17
CA ALA A 612 -1.29 14.08 29.95
C ALA A 612 -0.39 14.15 28.71
N CYS A 613 -0.87 14.74 27.60
CA CYS A 613 -0.31 14.51 26.27
C CYS A 613 0.31 15.74 25.59
N GLN A 614 -0.22 16.94 25.80
CA GLN A 614 0.24 18.12 25.06
C GLN A 614 1.71 18.43 25.34
N GLY A 615 2.47 18.75 24.28
CA GLY A 615 3.90 19.03 24.33
C GLY A 615 4.80 17.79 24.42
N LYS A 616 4.25 16.58 24.46
CA LYS A 616 5.02 15.33 24.56
C LYS A 616 4.99 14.57 23.23
N ASN A 617 6.01 13.73 22.98
CA ASN A 617 5.99 12.79 21.85
C ASN A 617 5.02 11.62 22.10
N SER A 618 4.87 11.18 23.35
CA SER A 618 3.93 10.11 23.72
C SER A 618 3.32 10.31 25.11
N CYS A 619 2.15 9.69 25.35
CA CYS A 619 1.46 9.69 26.63
C CYS A 619 0.63 8.40 26.83
N ASN A 620 0.27 8.13 28.08
CA ASN A 620 -0.63 7.05 28.48
C ASN A 620 -1.78 7.62 29.30
N ILE A 621 -3.00 7.15 29.06
CA ILE A 621 -4.20 7.60 29.77
C ILE A 621 -4.98 6.37 30.26
N THR A 622 -5.16 6.24 31.56
CA THR A 622 -5.95 5.13 32.15
C THR A 622 -7.45 5.35 31.92
N ILE A 623 -8.12 4.33 31.39
CA ILE A 623 -9.54 4.38 31.03
C ILE A 623 -10.36 3.88 32.23
N SER A 624 -10.79 4.81 33.09
CA SER A 624 -11.61 4.46 34.26
C SER A 624 -12.41 5.64 34.81
N ASN A 625 -13.48 5.32 35.54
CA ASN A 625 -14.27 6.31 36.26
C ASN A 625 -13.50 6.98 37.42
N ALA A 626 -12.38 6.42 37.87
CA ALA A 626 -11.51 7.07 38.85
C ALA A 626 -10.77 8.29 38.27
N VAL A 627 -10.50 8.28 36.96
CA VAL A 627 -9.80 9.36 36.25
C VAL A 627 -10.79 10.42 35.74
N PHE A 628 -11.90 9.99 35.12
CA PHE A 628 -12.83 10.89 34.43
C PHE A 628 -14.14 11.14 35.19
N GLY A 629 -14.36 10.50 36.34
CA GLY A 629 -15.68 10.39 36.95
C GLY A 629 -16.58 9.39 36.21
N ASP A 630 -17.81 9.20 36.68
CA ASP A 630 -18.82 8.35 36.05
C ASP A 630 -19.92 9.22 35.41
N PRO A 631 -19.75 9.68 34.15
CA PRO A 631 -20.72 10.55 33.48
C PRO A 631 -22.04 9.84 33.11
N CYS A 632 -22.08 8.50 33.15
CA CYS A 632 -23.29 7.72 32.88
C CYS A 632 -23.21 6.33 33.54
N ARG A 633 -23.82 6.22 34.72
CA ARG A 633 -23.84 4.97 35.50
C ARG A 633 -24.46 3.82 34.71
N GLY A 634 -23.84 2.65 34.79
CA GLY A 634 -24.32 1.43 34.12
C GLY A 634 -24.06 1.37 32.61
N VAL A 635 -23.47 2.41 32.02
CA VAL A 635 -23.04 2.43 30.62
C VAL A 635 -21.54 2.24 30.55
N ILE A 636 -21.07 1.41 29.61
CA ILE A 636 -19.64 1.25 29.31
C ILE A 636 -19.16 2.51 28.59
N LYS A 637 -18.13 3.17 29.13
CA LYS A 637 -17.55 4.37 28.55
C LYS A 637 -16.42 4.02 27.61
N THR A 638 -16.21 4.93 26.66
CA THR A 638 -15.10 4.93 25.71
C THR A 638 -14.46 6.30 25.75
N LEU A 639 -13.14 6.33 25.87
CA LEU A 639 -12.34 7.52 25.60
C LEU A 639 -12.04 7.55 24.10
N ALA A 640 -12.45 8.63 23.43
CA ALA A 640 -12.01 8.95 22.07
C ALA A 640 -11.17 10.22 22.12
N VAL A 641 -9.99 10.20 21.49
CA VAL A 641 -9.05 11.33 21.42
C VAL A 641 -8.61 11.56 19.98
N GLU A 642 -8.43 12.83 19.63
CA GLU A 642 -7.76 13.30 18.42
C GLU A 642 -6.72 14.35 18.83
N ALA A 643 -5.49 14.21 18.37
CA ALA A 643 -4.38 15.11 18.65
C ALA A 643 -3.59 15.41 17.37
N ARG A 644 -3.03 16.63 17.30
CA ARG A 644 -2.18 17.08 16.20
C ARG A 644 -0.71 16.93 16.56
N CYS A 645 0.06 16.38 15.63
CA CYS A 645 1.51 16.23 15.71
C CYS A 645 2.20 17.29 14.84
N ILE A 646 3.27 17.90 15.35
CA ILE A 646 4.15 18.82 14.61
C ILE A 646 5.61 18.42 14.81
N SER A 647 6.47 18.78 13.84
CA SER A 647 7.92 18.59 14.01
C SER A 647 8.42 19.37 15.22
N SER A 648 9.26 18.73 16.02
CA SER A 648 9.91 19.34 17.18
C SER A 648 10.77 20.55 16.80
N SER A 649 11.33 20.60 15.59
CA SER A 649 12.11 21.75 15.09
C SER A 649 11.29 23.04 14.94
N ASN A 650 9.98 22.94 14.73
CA ASN A 650 9.08 24.09 14.58
C ASN A 650 8.57 24.63 15.93
N SER A 651 8.81 23.92 17.04
CA SER A 651 8.35 24.34 18.37
C SER A 651 9.18 25.46 19.01
N GLY A 652 10.29 25.87 18.37
CA GLY A 652 11.17 26.97 18.81
C GLY A 652 10.76 28.38 18.37
N TYR A 653 9.78 28.52 17.47
CA TYR A 653 9.31 29.81 16.95
C TYR A 653 7.86 30.10 17.36
N SER A 654 7.58 30.10 18.66
CA SER A 654 6.44 30.86 19.17
C SER A 654 6.77 31.42 20.55
N HIS A 655 6.73 32.75 20.64
CA HIS A 655 6.88 33.65 21.80
C HIS A 655 8.14 34.53 21.74
N TYR A 656 8.02 35.64 21.02
CA TYR A 656 8.12 37.00 21.59
C TYR A 656 7.17 37.94 20.88
#